data_AF-A0A1I8CMP6-F1
#
_entry.id   AF-A0A1I8CMP6-F1
#
_cell.length_a   1.000
_cell.length_b   1.000
_cell.length_c   1.000
_cell.angle_alpha   90.00
_cell.angle_beta   90.00
_cell.angle_gamma   90.00
#
_symmetry.space_group_name_H-M   'P 1'
#
loop_
_entity.id
_entity.type
_entity.pdbx_description
1 polymer ?
#
loop_
_entity_poly.entity_id
_entity_poly.type
_entity_poly.pdbx_seq_one_letter_code
_entity_poly.pdbx_strand_id
1 'polypeptide(L)'
;MKVFLIFITLIGLVNGHSIVCGEPAITFNDEKLPPGLELLGDIRVVSRLTNFITNETSKVVEINYGDTGTFAVTSGTSQTKLILGEKSDFLVNLKEKSCTLGKKEEFKPYLVSDSIKTAFSLSNISMSSLINAIIKQKYDSSKLLPSVDEINGVESVQYVGCFNATKSNKANIQIIVSYAGPSTLQKPYDISLKNPLIYSISLIEYDVDTVGDKTTQKITSDVSISLVEVEKPDISLKEAELLPPRGIYCEGFPKQTLPTAFSSHFSASYNYIDEVKEISEIVGVVYDKTNNLVSFESDFAKTVDVPFIGSFADSVKSQGKLTIIHDLTYGFEYILREEKDTCLKVQAITETFADIKTVNKTLSLKNAQDMFFSTFGNGFFYYGKVLGVANQKLDSFLTKTQTGNVELLFTVETWKEEDVSAPVLHSIIYYMKDGKSKALQLNEIKNTTSSGFSSRSFDVASCSNTNDESYFYVKVKDVGLKKLETIGLKKISDSLSIVLANMTSSSPLRFVNHFFKPADSDVAIFFAITDKNIVIPSKTILFKNETSVADIRSRINSTMISQEVPLTVNGLKLAIKQDSFGQLPPVDVLPKPAPFQGYTGSAMFITFIFSFAFGVILGIGGVVFKFKQQRLTGLAYQIFE
;
A
#
# COMPACT_ATOMS: atom_id res chain seq x y z
N MET A 1 -14.28 -26.63 64.02
CA MET A 1 -14.36 -28.05 63.65
C MET A 1 -15.58 -28.23 62.75
N LYS A 2 -15.36 -28.68 61.51
CA LYS A 2 -16.34 -28.90 60.42
C LYS A 2 -16.95 -27.66 59.73
N VAL A 3 -16.04 -26.98 59.02
CA VAL A 3 -16.24 -26.47 57.65
C VAL A 3 -16.38 -27.69 56.71
N PHE A 4 -16.95 -27.49 55.51
CA PHE A 4 -17.12 -28.45 54.40
C PHE A 4 -18.28 -29.44 54.57
N LEU A 5 -19.43 -29.21 53.90
CA LEU A 5 -19.99 -30.13 52.88
C LEU A 5 -21.36 -29.73 52.27
N ILE A 6 -21.65 -28.48 51.87
CA ILE A 6 -22.81 -28.22 50.97
C ILE A 6 -22.45 -27.09 49.99
N PHE A 7 -21.52 -27.37 49.09
CA PHE A 7 -21.21 -26.49 47.95
C PHE A 7 -20.66 -27.30 46.77
N ILE A 8 -21.26 -28.46 46.48
CA ILE A 8 -21.02 -29.22 45.24
C ILE A 8 -22.35 -29.87 44.86
N THR A 9 -23.14 -29.19 44.03
CA THR A 9 -24.19 -29.68 43.09
C THR A 9 -25.05 -28.50 42.63
N LEU A 10 -24.40 -27.47 42.10
CA LEU A 10 -25.01 -26.54 41.16
C LEU A 10 -24.15 -26.57 39.90
N ILE A 11 -24.03 -27.77 39.33
CA ILE A 11 -23.79 -27.90 37.90
C ILE A 11 -25.13 -27.51 37.29
N GLY A 12 -25.20 -26.33 36.69
CA GLY A 12 -26.38 -25.87 35.99
C GLY A 12 -26.78 -26.93 34.97
N LEU A 13 -27.91 -27.60 35.25
CA LEU A 13 -28.69 -28.27 34.23
C LEU A 13 -29.13 -27.18 33.27
N VAL A 14 -28.43 -27.09 32.14
CA VAL A 14 -28.88 -26.33 30.99
C VAL A 14 -30.15 -27.05 30.53
N ASN A 15 -31.32 -26.56 30.95
CA ASN A 15 -32.61 -27.14 30.59
C ASN A 15 -32.72 -27.16 29.05
N GLY A 16 -32.72 -28.35 28.45
CA GLY A 16 -33.20 -28.54 27.09
C GLY A 16 -34.69 -28.25 26.99
N HIS A 17 -35.18 -27.97 25.79
CA HIS A 17 -36.60 -27.69 25.58
C HIS A 17 -37.44 -28.97 25.75
N SER A 18 -38.64 -28.86 26.34
CA SER A 18 -39.59 -29.98 26.37
C SER A 18 -40.34 -30.12 25.05
N ILE A 19 -40.68 -31.36 24.68
CA ILE A 19 -41.52 -31.64 23.51
C ILE A 19 -42.97 -31.37 23.90
N VAL A 20 -43.59 -30.41 23.20
CA VAL A 20 -44.97 -29.95 23.36
C VAL A 20 -45.86 -30.60 22.29
N CYS A 21 -45.28 -30.95 21.14
CA CYS A 21 -45.97 -31.58 20.04
C CYS A 21 -46.45 -33.00 20.39
N GLY A 22 -47.76 -33.21 20.30
CA GLY A 22 -48.41 -34.50 20.60
C GLY A 22 -48.80 -34.71 22.06
N GLU A 23 -48.63 -33.71 22.93
CA GLU A 23 -49.15 -33.78 24.29
C GLU A 23 -50.69 -33.68 24.30
N PRO A 24 -51.42 -34.66 24.88
CA PRO A 24 -52.88 -34.69 24.85
C PRO A 24 -53.53 -33.56 25.67
N ALA A 25 -52.79 -32.92 26.57
CA ALA A 25 -53.25 -31.80 27.38
C ALA A 25 -53.28 -30.45 26.61
N ILE A 26 -52.75 -30.40 25.38
CA ILE A 26 -52.59 -29.17 24.61
C ILE A 26 -53.46 -29.22 23.36
N THR A 27 -54.50 -28.39 23.33
CA THR A 27 -55.32 -28.19 22.12
C THR A 27 -54.62 -27.22 21.17
N PHE A 28 -54.42 -27.65 19.92
CA PHE A 28 -53.83 -26.87 18.82
C PHE A 28 -54.96 -26.28 17.94
N ASN A 29 -54.80 -25.03 17.49
CA ASN A 29 -55.86 -24.26 16.81
C ASN A 29 -55.47 -23.79 15.39
N ASP A 30 -54.45 -24.38 14.77
CA ASP A 30 -53.94 -24.04 13.44
C ASP A 30 -53.65 -22.54 13.24
N GLU A 31 -53.04 -21.93 14.26
CA GLU A 31 -52.68 -20.51 14.22
C GLU A 31 -51.51 -20.26 13.26
N LYS A 32 -51.44 -19.05 12.71
CA LYS A 32 -50.41 -18.64 11.75
C LYS A 32 -49.52 -17.56 12.36
N LEU A 33 -48.24 -17.63 12.03
CA LEU A 33 -47.30 -16.54 12.32
C LEU A 33 -47.69 -15.27 11.53
N PRO A 34 -47.52 -14.08 12.13
CA PRO A 34 -47.75 -12.81 11.44
C PRO A 34 -46.86 -12.66 10.19
N PRO A 35 -47.41 -12.19 9.05
CA PRO A 35 -46.63 -11.99 7.83
C PRO A 35 -45.57 -10.88 7.95
N GLY A 36 -45.68 -9.99 8.94
CA GLY A 36 -44.72 -8.90 9.17
C GLY A 36 -43.40 -9.32 9.83
N LEU A 37 -43.20 -10.61 10.12
CA LEU A 37 -41.97 -11.15 10.74
C LEU A 37 -40.83 -11.39 9.73
N GLU A 38 -41.09 -11.24 8.43
CA GLU A 38 -40.09 -11.46 7.37
C GLU A 38 -38.94 -10.45 7.49
N LEU A 39 -37.69 -10.94 7.38
CA LEU A 39 -36.50 -10.08 7.26
C LEU A 39 -36.28 -9.76 5.77
N LEU A 40 -36.71 -8.56 5.36
CA LEU A 40 -36.66 -8.09 3.97
C LEU A 40 -35.46 -7.17 3.73
N GLY A 41 -34.81 -7.34 2.58
CA GLY A 41 -33.71 -6.50 2.11
C GLY A 41 -32.37 -6.81 2.77
N ASP A 42 -31.46 -5.84 2.70
CA ASP A 42 -30.11 -5.94 3.26
C ASP A 42 -30.18 -5.94 4.79
N ILE A 43 -29.57 -6.95 5.41
CA ILE A 43 -29.66 -7.16 6.86
C ILE A 43 -28.34 -7.68 7.44
N ARG A 44 -28.00 -7.19 8.63
CA ARG A 44 -26.99 -7.77 9.51
C ARG A 44 -27.69 -8.40 10.71
N VAL A 45 -27.42 -9.69 10.95
CA VAL A 45 -27.98 -10.46 12.05
C VAL A 45 -26.86 -11.06 12.87
N VAL A 46 -26.86 -10.80 14.17
CA VAL A 46 -26.02 -11.48 15.15
C VAL A 46 -26.86 -12.48 15.91
N SER A 47 -26.50 -13.75 15.78
CA SER A 47 -27.19 -14.85 16.44
C SER A 47 -26.26 -15.58 17.41
N ARG A 48 -26.83 -16.01 18.53
CA ARG A 48 -26.24 -17.02 19.42
C ARG A 48 -26.92 -18.35 19.13
N LEU A 49 -26.13 -19.36 18.83
CA LEU A 49 -26.59 -20.71 18.63
C LEU A 49 -26.19 -21.57 19.81
N THR A 50 -27.11 -22.37 20.31
CA THR A 50 -26.87 -23.37 21.34
C THR A 50 -27.42 -24.71 20.86
N ASN A 51 -26.54 -25.71 20.74
CA ASN A 51 -26.92 -27.10 20.56
C ASN A 51 -26.99 -27.74 21.94
N PHE A 52 -28.19 -28.07 22.41
CA PHE A 52 -28.41 -28.63 23.75
C PHE A 52 -28.02 -30.10 23.86
N ILE A 53 -27.85 -30.81 22.73
CA ILE A 53 -27.37 -32.20 22.71
C ILE A 53 -25.86 -32.25 22.91
N THR A 54 -25.11 -31.38 22.24
CA THR A 54 -23.63 -31.31 22.38
C THR A 54 -23.18 -30.35 23.48
N ASN A 55 -24.08 -29.51 23.99
CA ASN A 55 -23.80 -28.40 24.91
C ASN A 55 -22.80 -27.38 24.34
N GLU A 56 -22.77 -27.22 23.02
CA GLU A 56 -21.92 -26.26 22.33
C GLU A 56 -22.68 -24.97 22.05
N THR A 57 -22.00 -23.83 22.26
CA THR A 57 -22.53 -22.51 21.91
C THR A 57 -21.62 -21.83 20.89
N SER A 58 -22.23 -21.26 19.85
CA SER A 58 -21.53 -20.53 18.78
C SER A 58 -22.16 -19.16 18.57
N LYS A 59 -21.35 -18.20 18.14
CA LYS A 59 -21.82 -16.90 17.63
C LYS A 59 -21.82 -16.94 16.11
N VAL A 60 -22.90 -16.49 15.49
CA VAL A 60 -22.99 -16.31 14.04
C VAL A 60 -23.27 -14.84 13.75
N VAL A 61 -22.50 -14.26 12.84
CA VAL A 61 -22.76 -12.93 12.27
C VAL A 61 -23.03 -13.14 10.79
N GLU A 62 -24.27 -12.92 10.39
CA GLU A 62 -24.68 -12.85 8.98
C GLU A 62 -24.74 -11.39 8.57
N ILE A 63 -24.18 -11.07 7.41
CA ILE A 63 -24.38 -9.79 6.73
C ILE A 63 -24.83 -10.11 5.31
N ASN A 64 -26.00 -9.63 4.93
CA ASN A 64 -26.64 -9.94 3.67
C ASN A 64 -26.88 -8.64 2.88
N TYR A 65 -26.40 -8.62 1.64
CA TYR A 65 -26.57 -7.54 0.67
C TYR A 65 -27.32 -8.03 -0.58
N GLY A 66 -28.36 -8.85 -0.37
CA GLY A 66 -29.10 -9.54 -1.42
C GLY A 66 -28.48 -10.89 -1.79
N ASP A 67 -27.86 -10.99 -2.96
CA ASP A 67 -27.23 -12.22 -3.45
C ASP A 67 -25.79 -12.42 -2.92
N THR A 68 -25.23 -11.38 -2.29
CA THR A 68 -23.87 -11.37 -1.73
C THR A 68 -23.92 -11.15 -0.23
N GLY A 69 -22.88 -11.57 0.49
CA GLY A 69 -22.87 -11.42 1.94
C GLY A 69 -21.75 -12.17 2.63
N THR A 70 -21.79 -12.18 3.95
CA THR A 70 -20.83 -12.91 4.76
C THR A 70 -21.51 -13.64 5.92
N PHE A 71 -20.92 -14.76 6.32
CA PHE A 71 -21.32 -15.53 7.48
C PHE A 71 -20.08 -15.84 8.31
N ALA A 72 -19.96 -15.26 9.48
CA ALA A 72 -18.86 -15.54 10.41
C ALA A 72 -19.37 -16.40 11.58
N VAL A 73 -18.82 -17.60 11.74
CA VAL A 73 -19.10 -18.51 12.85
C VAL A 73 -17.92 -18.50 13.81
N THR A 74 -18.18 -18.23 15.09
CA THR A 74 -17.21 -18.33 16.18
C THR A 74 -17.67 -19.38 17.17
N SER A 75 -16.86 -20.42 17.38
CA SER A 75 -17.11 -21.49 18.36
C SER A 75 -15.86 -21.77 19.17
N GLY A 76 -15.90 -21.53 20.48
CA GLY A 76 -14.73 -21.59 21.34
C GLY A 76 -13.61 -20.68 20.84
N THR A 77 -12.46 -21.27 20.46
CA THR A 77 -11.34 -20.53 19.86
C THR A 77 -11.31 -20.57 18.33
N SER A 78 -12.24 -21.28 17.68
CA SER A 78 -12.33 -21.40 16.23
C SER A 78 -13.16 -20.26 15.64
N GLN A 79 -12.70 -19.70 14.53
CA GLN A 79 -13.42 -18.66 13.81
C GLN A 79 -13.30 -18.88 12.29
N THR A 80 -14.45 -19.14 11.66
CA THR A 80 -14.55 -19.37 10.21
C THR A 80 -15.51 -18.37 9.60
N LYS A 81 -15.15 -17.79 8.45
CA LYS A 81 -15.96 -16.82 7.71
C LYS A 81 -16.20 -17.34 6.29
N LEU A 82 -17.45 -17.53 5.92
CA LEU A 82 -17.87 -17.69 4.52
C LEU A 82 -18.17 -16.30 3.95
N ILE A 83 -17.70 -16.04 2.73
CA ILE A 83 -17.92 -14.81 1.99
C ILE A 83 -18.55 -15.20 0.66
N LEU A 84 -19.76 -14.73 0.42
CA LEU A 84 -20.46 -14.86 -0.86
C LEU A 84 -20.17 -13.59 -1.66
N GLY A 85 -19.13 -13.63 -2.48
CA GLY A 85 -18.67 -12.48 -3.27
C GLY A 85 -19.40 -12.36 -4.60
N GLU A 86 -19.26 -11.22 -5.28
CA GLU A 86 -19.91 -10.98 -6.58
C GLU A 86 -19.38 -11.90 -7.70
N LYS A 87 -18.12 -12.34 -7.60
CA LYS A 87 -17.45 -13.18 -8.60
C LYS A 87 -17.15 -14.59 -8.10
N SER A 88 -16.88 -14.72 -6.81
CA SER A 88 -16.34 -15.92 -6.20
C SER A 88 -16.72 -15.99 -4.73
N ASP A 89 -16.93 -17.21 -4.23
CA ASP A 89 -17.17 -17.48 -2.81
C ASP A 89 -15.89 -17.91 -2.11
N PHE A 90 -15.68 -17.44 -0.89
CA PHE A 90 -14.47 -17.72 -0.11
C PHE A 90 -14.82 -18.32 1.25
N LEU A 91 -14.12 -19.38 1.63
CA LEU A 91 -14.13 -19.91 2.98
C LEU A 91 -12.80 -19.57 3.66
N VAL A 92 -12.87 -18.75 4.71
CA VAL A 92 -11.72 -18.20 5.42
C VAL A 92 -11.68 -18.74 6.84
N ASN A 93 -10.55 -19.31 7.26
CA ASN A 93 -10.27 -19.60 8.66
C ASN A 93 -9.41 -18.45 9.22
N LEU A 94 -9.98 -17.65 10.11
CA LEU A 94 -9.36 -16.43 10.61
C LEU A 94 -8.20 -16.72 11.58
N LYS A 95 -8.25 -17.85 12.29
CA LYS A 95 -7.19 -18.26 13.20
C LYS A 95 -5.99 -18.83 12.47
N GLU A 96 -6.24 -19.68 11.48
CA GLU A 96 -5.18 -20.29 10.66
C GLU A 96 -4.67 -19.36 9.56
N LYS A 97 -5.31 -18.20 9.37
CA LYS A 97 -5.05 -17.25 8.26
C LYS A 97 -5.03 -17.96 6.91
N SER A 98 -5.97 -18.88 6.71
CA SER A 98 -6.11 -19.67 5.49
C SER A 98 -7.42 -19.33 4.79
N CYS A 99 -7.43 -19.48 3.47
CA CYS A 99 -8.60 -19.23 2.65
C CYS A 99 -8.68 -20.25 1.52
N THR A 100 -9.89 -20.65 1.13
CA THR A 100 -10.15 -21.56 0.00
C THR A 100 -11.33 -21.07 -0.83
N LEU A 101 -11.28 -21.31 -2.13
CA LEU A 101 -12.35 -20.99 -3.08
C LEU A 101 -13.49 -22.03 -3.01
N GLY A 102 -14.75 -21.58 -3.02
CA GLY A 102 -15.88 -22.36 -3.55
C GLY A 102 -16.43 -23.51 -2.70
N LYS A 103 -16.29 -23.51 -1.37
CA LYS A 103 -16.85 -24.55 -0.47
C LYS A 103 -18.11 -24.11 0.29
N LYS A 104 -19.12 -23.56 -0.41
CA LYS A 104 -20.40 -23.15 0.22
C LYS A 104 -21.14 -24.33 0.87
N GLU A 105 -21.09 -25.51 0.25
CA GLU A 105 -21.85 -26.70 0.68
C GLU A 105 -21.36 -27.30 2.01
N GLU A 106 -20.09 -27.10 2.37
CA GLU A 106 -19.50 -27.58 3.61
C GLU A 106 -19.82 -26.65 4.81
N PHE A 107 -20.24 -25.40 4.55
CA PHE A 107 -20.43 -24.40 5.59
C PHE A 107 -21.87 -24.39 6.11
N LYS A 108 -22.06 -24.82 7.36
CA LYS A 108 -23.38 -24.93 8.02
C LYS A 108 -23.49 -23.92 9.17
N PRO A 109 -23.77 -22.62 8.93
CA PRO A 109 -23.73 -21.59 9.96
C PRO A 109 -24.76 -21.79 11.07
N TYR A 110 -25.97 -22.25 10.73
CA TYR A 110 -27.07 -22.35 11.67
C TYR A 110 -27.30 -23.75 12.27
N LEU A 111 -26.37 -24.71 12.04
CA LEU A 111 -26.47 -26.10 12.51
C LEU A 111 -27.81 -26.80 12.17
N VAL A 112 -28.51 -26.34 11.14
CA VAL A 112 -29.79 -26.92 10.70
C VAL A 112 -29.53 -28.29 10.07
N SER A 113 -30.21 -29.32 10.56
CA SER A 113 -30.10 -30.69 10.06
C SER A 113 -30.65 -30.84 8.64
N ASP A 114 -30.21 -31.87 7.92
CA ASP A 114 -30.67 -32.08 6.53
C ASP A 114 -32.15 -32.52 6.48
N SER A 115 -32.66 -33.15 7.54
CA SER A 115 -34.08 -33.42 7.77
C SER A 115 -34.91 -32.13 7.83
N ILE A 116 -34.47 -31.13 8.60
CA ILE A 116 -35.13 -29.82 8.66
C ILE A 116 -35.01 -29.10 7.32
N LYS A 117 -33.83 -29.09 6.67
CA LYS A 117 -33.69 -28.48 5.35
C LYS A 117 -34.66 -29.06 4.33
N THR A 118 -34.84 -30.39 4.35
CA THR A 118 -35.80 -31.08 3.48
C THR A 118 -37.24 -30.73 3.85
N ALA A 119 -37.57 -30.73 5.14
CA ALA A 119 -38.91 -30.41 5.64
C ALA A 119 -39.38 -29.01 5.24
N PHE A 120 -38.46 -28.03 5.24
CA PHE A 120 -38.73 -26.63 4.93
C PHE A 120 -38.32 -26.21 3.51
N SER A 121 -37.83 -27.14 2.69
CA SER A 121 -37.33 -26.86 1.34
C SER A 121 -36.29 -25.72 1.30
N LEU A 122 -35.38 -25.71 2.27
CA LEU A 122 -34.35 -24.67 2.42
C LEU A 122 -33.21 -24.87 1.42
N SER A 123 -33.14 -24.00 0.41
CA SER A 123 -32.07 -23.99 -0.60
C SER A 123 -30.86 -23.14 -0.22
N ASN A 124 -31.07 -22.09 0.60
CA ASN A 124 -30.02 -21.18 1.07
C ASN A 124 -29.99 -21.12 2.60
N ILE A 125 -28.79 -20.96 3.15
CA ILE A 125 -28.54 -20.98 4.60
C ILE A 125 -28.41 -19.54 5.12
N SER A 126 -29.44 -18.71 4.92
CA SER A 126 -29.57 -17.38 5.55
C SER A 126 -30.68 -17.38 6.60
N MET A 127 -30.57 -16.52 7.60
CA MET A 127 -31.60 -16.31 8.63
C MET A 127 -32.91 -15.84 8.00
N SER A 128 -32.85 -14.92 7.02
CA SER A 128 -34.02 -14.49 6.26
C SER A 128 -34.72 -15.66 5.55
N SER A 129 -33.96 -16.55 4.90
CA SER A 129 -34.54 -17.74 4.25
C SER A 129 -35.16 -18.71 5.25
N LEU A 130 -34.51 -18.93 6.40
CA LEU A 130 -35.05 -19.78 7.46
C LEU A 130 -36.36 -19.24 8.02
N ILE A 131 -36.39 -17.94 8.37
CA ILE A 131 -37.59 -17.26 8.88
C ILE A 131 -38.72 -17.31 7.85
N ASN A 132 -38.44 -16.98 6.60
CA ASN A 132 -39.43 -17.00 5.53
C ASN A 132 -39.99 -18.41 5.30
N ALA A 133 -39.16 -19.44 5.39
CA ALA A 133 -39.62 -20.82 5.29
C ALA A 133 -40.53 -21.19 6.46
N ILE A 134 -40.16 -20.84 7.70
CA ILE A 134 -40.97 -21.06 8.91
C ILE A 134 -42.34 -20.37 8.79
N ILE A 135 -42.39 -19.11 8.33
CA ILE A 135 -43.64 -18.35 8.17
C ILE A 135 -44.55 -18.96 7.10
N LYS A 136 -43.98 -19.37 5.96
CA LYS A 136 -44.75 -19.89 4.80
C LYS A 136 -45.14 -21.35 4.94
N GLN A 137 -44.54 -22.06 5.89
CA GLN A 137 -44.74 -23.49 6.06
C GLN A 137 -46.13 -23.81 6.59
N LYS A 138 -46.73 -24.88 6.06
CA LYS A 138 -47.92 -25.52 6.63
C LYS A 138 -47.51 -26.59 7.63
N TYR A 139 -47.90 -26.41 8.89
CA TYR A 139 -47.67 -27.36 9.99
C TYR A 139 -48.83 -28.35 10.12
N ASP A 140 -48.57 -29.53 10.70
CA ASP A 140 -49.62 -30.52 11.01
C ASP A 140 -50.49 -30.08 12.20
N SER A 141 -49.89 -29.29 13.10
CA SER A 141 -50.57 -28.60 14.20
C SER A 141 -49.75 -27.38 14.64
N SER A 142 -50.40 -26.28 15.01
CA SER A 142 -49.75 -25.07 15.51
C SER A 142 -50.56 -24.30 16.56
N LYS A 143 -49.87 -23.48 17.37
CA LYS A 143 -50.45 -22.72 18.49
C LYS A 143 -49.55 -21.59 18.97
N LEU A 144 -50.12 -20.45 19.38
CA LEU A 144 -49.49 -19.44 20.23
C LEU A 144 -49.62 -19.86 21.69
N LEU A 145 -48.48 -19.93 22.38
CA LEU A 145 -48.44 -20.23 23.80
C LEU A 145 -48.93 -19.01 24.59
N PRO A 146 -49.71 -19.23 25.66
CA PRO A 146 -50.30 -18.14 26.45
C PRO A 146 -49.28 -17.38 27.32
N SER A 147 -48.08 -17.93 27.51
CA SER A 147 -47.01 -17.31 28.28
C SER A 147 -46.24 -16.29 27.44
N VAL A 148 -46.10 -15.08 27.98
CA VAL A 148 -45.11 -14.11 27.52
C VAL A 148 -43.77 -14.50 28.14
N ASP A 149 -42.74 -14.59 27.31
CA ASP A 149 -41.37 -14.90 27.73
C ASP A 149 -40.47 -13.70 27.46
N GLU A 150 -39.49 -13.48 28.34
CA GLU A 150 -38.53 -12.36 28.18
C GLU A 150 -37.24 -12.89 27.55
N ILE A 151 -37.02 -12.55 26.28
CA ILE A 151 -35.84 -12.97 25.53
C ILE A 151 -35.01 -11.74 25.23
N ASN A 152 -33.74 -11.75 25.66
CA ASN A 152 -32.81 -10.64 25.51
C ASN A 152 -33.35 -9.30 26.04
N GLY A 153 -34.18 -9.32 27.10
CA GLY A 153 -34.78 -8.11 27.68
C GLY A 153 -36.05 -7.64 26.98
N VAL A 154 -36.61 -8.42 26.06
CA VAL A 154 -37.80 -8.07 25.26
C VAL A 154 -38.93 -9.05 25.53
N GLU A 155 -40.11 -8.51 25.84
CA GLU A 155 -41.34 -9.29 25.98
C GLU A 155 -41.73 -9.91 24.62
N SER A 156 -41.77 -11.24 24.59
CA SER A 156 -41.98 -12.04 23.39
C SER A 156 -43.14 -13.02 23.54
N VAL A 157 -43.88 -13.21 22.46
CA VAL A 157 -44.92 -14.23 22.32
C VAL A 157 -44.27 -15.47 21.70
N GLN A 158 -44.57 -16.63 22.25
CA GLN A 158 -44.07 -17.90 21.73
C GLN A 158 -45.11 -18.57 20.82
N TYR A 159 -44.67 -19.03 19.67
CA TYR A 159 -45.43 -19.81 18.70
C TYR A 159 -44.82 -21.20 18.58
N VAL A 160 -45.64 -22.25 18.56
CA VAL A 160 -45.21 -23.63 18.34
C VAL A 160 -45.82 -24.18 17.07
N GLY A 161 -45.00 -24.79 16.22
CA GLY A 161 -45.41 -25.53 15.03
C GLY A 161 -44.85 -26.95 15.04
N CYS A 162 -45.67 -27.93 14.66
CA CYS A 162 -45.34 -29.35 14.72
C CYS A 162 -45.44 -30.05 13.35
N PHE A 163 -44.49 -30.96 13.10
CA PHE A 163 -44.55 -31.97 12.04
C PHE A 163 -44.61 -33.35 12.66
N ASN A 164 -45.51 -34.18 12.14
CA ASN A 164 -45.63 -35.58 12.51
C ASN A 164 -45.23 -36.47 11.33
N ALA A 165 -44.29 -37.37 11.58
CA ALA A 165 -43.72 -38.26 10.57
C ALA A 165 -44.77 -39.13 9.88
N THR A 166 -45.79 -39.54 10.62
CA THR A 166 -46.88 -40.41 10.11
C THR A 166 -47.81 -39.71 9.10
N LYS A 167 -47.90 -38.37 9.14
CA LYS A 167 -48.76 -37.59 8.22
C LYS A 167 -48.00 -36.96 7.06
N SER A 168 -46.69 -36.72 7.22
CA SER A 168 -45.94 -35.82 6.35
C SER A 168 -44.76 -36.46 5.60
N ASN A 169 -44.47 -37.76 5.78
CA ASN A 169 -43.25 -38.44 5.27
C ASN A 169 -41.94 -37.71 5.67
N LYS A 170 -41.96 -36.90 6.74
CA LYS A 170 -40.84 -36.11 7.27
C LYS A 170 -40.43 -36.64 8.66
N ALA A 171 -39.32 -36.20 9.23
CA ALA A 171 -39.00 -36.48 10.65
C ALA A 171 -40.04 -35.78 11.57
N ASN A 172 -40.21 -36.24 12.83
CA ASN A 172 -41.00 -35.44 13.78
C ASN A 172 -40.19 -34.22 14.20
N ILE A 173 -40.74 -33.04 13.96
CA ILE A 173 -40.05 -31.76 14.16
C ILE A 173 -40.98 -30.83 14.94
N GLN A 174 -40.45 -30.22 15.99
CA GLN A 174 -41.07 -29.13 16.71
C GLN A 174 -40.27 -27.86 16.48
N ILE A 175 -40.96 -26.77 16.15
CA ILE A 175 -40.38 -25.43 16.09
C ILE A 175 -41.04 -24.56 17.14
N ILE A 176 -40.22 -23.83 17.88
CA ILE A 176 -40.66 -22.76 18.77
C ILE A 176 -40.11 -21.44 18.24
N VAL A 177 -40.97 -20.47 17.95
CA VAL A 177 -40.59 -19.13 17.51
C VAL A 177 -41.02 -18.14 18.57
N SER A 178 -40.08 -17.37 19.10
CA SER A 178 -40.37 -16.30 20.04
C SER A 178 -40.16 -14.95 19.35
N TYR A 179 -41.20 -14.11 19.36
CA TYR A 179 -41.17 -12.83 18.65
C TYR A 179 -41.84 -11.71 19.46
N ALA A 180 -41.36 -10.47 19.31
CA ALA A 180 -42.03 -9.30 19.86
C ALA A 180 -43.24 -8.95 18.99
N GLY A 181 -44.40 -8.77 19.60
CA GLY A 181 -45.61 -8.38 18.89
C GLY A 181 -45.58 -6.91 18.43
N PRO A 182 -46.48 -6.50 17.51
CA PRO A 182 -46.55 -5.11 17.04
C PRO A 182 -46.73 -4.09 18.18
N SER A 183 -47.40 -4.49 19.26
CA SER A 183 -47.70 -3.66 20.43
C SER A 183 -46.62 -3.69 21.51
N THR A 184 -45.55 -4.48 21.37
CA THR A 184 -44.44 -4.52 22.34
C THR A 184 -43.79 -3.14 22.46
N LEU A 185 -43.60 -2.69 23.71
CA LEU A 185 -43.08 -1.35 24.04
C LEU A 185 -41.60 -1.21 23.69
N GLN A 186 -40.82 -2.25 23.97
CA GLN A 186 -39.41 -2.35 23.62
C GLN A 186 -39.27 -2.32 22.10
N LYS A 187 -38.53 -1.33 21.59
CA LYS A 187 -38.26 -1.17 20.17
C LYS A 187 -36.97 -1.89 19.77
N PRO A 188 -36.83 -2.29 18.50
CA PRO A 188 -35.59 -2.86 17.99
C PRO A 188 -34.41 -1.90 18.20
N TYR A 189 -33.20 -2.44 18.30
CA TYR A 189 -31.98 -1.64 18.46
C TYR A 189 -31.78 -0.67 17.29
N ASP A 190 -31.98 -1.13 16.06
CA ASP A 190 -31.97 -0.29 14.87
C ASP A 190 -33.32 0.43 14.68
N ILE A 191 -33.27 1.77 14.71
CA ILE A 191 -34.44 2.65 14.57
C ILE A 191 -35.19 2.50 13.24
N SER A 192 -34.56 1.92 12.22
CA SER A 192 -35.15 1.69 10.92
C SER A 192 -36.04 0.43 10.87
N LEU A 193 -35.94 -0.43 11.89
CA LEU A 193 -36.74 -1.64 12.05
C LEU A 193 -37.92 -1.41 13.00
N LYS A 194 -38.97 -2.22 12.85
CA LYS A 194 -40.19 -2.14 13.67
C LYS A 194 -40.66 -3.54 14.04
N ASN A 195 -41.30 -3.64 15.21
CA ASN A 195 -42.01 -4.85 15.59
C ASN A 195 -43.19 -5.10 14.61
N PRO A 196 -43.51 -6.36 14.28
CA PRO A 196 -43.05 -7.56 14.96
C PRO A 196 -41.69 -8.07 14.48
N LEU A 197 -40.85 -8.59 15.39
CA LEU A 197 -39.52 -9.16 15.10
C LEU A 197 -39.27 -10.45 15.87
N ILE A 198 -38.59 -11.41 15.24
CA ILE A 198 -38.20 -12.69 15.87
C ILE A 198 -36.94 -12.47 16.73
N TYR A 199 -36.95 -13.03 17.94
CA TYR A 199 -35.84 -13.01 18.89
C TYR A 199 -35.27 -14.39 19.18
N SER A 200 -36.04 -15.46 18.99
CA SER A 200 -35.53 -16.83 19.14
C SER A 200 -36.25 -17.81 18.23
N ILE A 201 -35.51 -18.80 17.74
CA ILE A 201 -36.02 -19.96 16.99
C ILE A 201 -35.40 -21.20 17.63
N SER A 202 -36.21 -22.09 18.19
CA SER A 202 -35.78 -23.42 18.64
C SER A 202 -36.28 -24.47 17.66
N LEU A 203 -35.37 -25.31 17.18
CA LEU A 203 -35.59 -26.40 16.25
C LEU A 203 -35.29 -27.72 16.96
N ILE A 204 -36.32 -28.54 17.14
CA ILE A 204 -36.24 -29.78 17.91
C ILE A 204 -36.68 -30.94 17.02
N GLU A 205 -35.83 -31.96 16.90
CA GLU A 205 -36.15 -33.22 16.23
C GLU A 205 -36.26 -34.31 17.28
N TYR A 206 -37.25 -35.19 17.12
CA TYR A 206 -37.48 -36.25 18.09
C TYR A 206 -38.05 -37.52 17.45
N ASP A 207 -37.70 -38.65 18.07
CA ASP A 207 -38.27 -39.95 17.75
C ASP A 207 -39.42 -40.26 18.70
N VAL A 208 -40.41 -41.00 18.19
CA VAL A 208 -41.57 -41.45 18.96
C VAL A 208 -41.53 -42.97 18.98
N ASP A 209 -41.20 -43.53 20.14
CA ASP A 209 -41.25 -44.97 20.38
C ASP A 209 -42.54 -45.31 21.12
N THR A 210 -43.35 -46.19 20.54
CA THR A 210 -44.58 -46.67 21.17
C THR A 210 -44.40 -48.13 21.55
N VAL A 211 -44.35 -48.42 22.85
CA VAL A 211 -44.23 -49.79 23.39
C VAL A 211 -45.45 -50.06 24.28
N GLY A 212 -46.43 -50.80 23.75
CA GLY A 212 -47.73 -50.99 24.40
C GLY A 212 -48.52 -49.67 24.48
N ASP A 213 -49.07 -49.36 25.65
CA ASP A 213 -49.80 -48.09 25.90
C ASP A 213 -48.87 -46.91 26.29
N LYS A 214 -47.54 -47.12 26.27
CA LYS A 214 -46.57 -46.08 26.61
C LYS A 214 -45.92 -45.53 25.34
N THR A 215 -46.18 -44.25 25.10
CA THR A 215 -45.47 -43.45 24.10
C THR A 215 -44.34 -42.71 24.78
N THR A 216 -43.10 -42.99 24.38
CA THR A 216 -41.91 -42.26 24.83
C THR A 216 -41.36 -41.43 23.68
N GLN A 217 -41.03 -40.17 23.97
CA GLN A 217 -40.42 -39.28 22.99
C GLN A 217 -38.95 -39.06 23.36
N LYS A 218 -38.07 -39.15 22.36
CA LYS A 218 -36.63 -38.95 22.55
C LYS A 218 -36.14 -37.86 21.61
N ILE A 219 -35.58 -36.79 22.19
CA ILE A 219 -34.96 -35.72 21.42
C ILE A 219 -33.68 -36.25 20.76
N THR A 220 -33.59 -36.08 19.45
CA THR A 220 -32.42 -36.44 18.63
C THR A 220 -31.63 -35.21 18.18
N SER A 221 -32.26 -34.03 18.15
CA SER A 221 -31.63 -32.73 17.89
C SER A 221 -32.38 -31.64 18.65
N ASP A 222 -31.66 -30.71 19.28
CA ASP A 222 -32.22 -29.51 19.93
C ASP A 222 -31.25 -28.35 19.71
N VAL A 223 -31.60 -27.49 18.75
CA VAL A 223 -30.82 -26.32 18.36
C VAL A 223 -31.68 -25.08 18.60
N SER A 224 -31.21 -24.18 19.46
CA SER A 224 -31.81 -22.86 19.63
C SER A 224 -30.94 -21.78 19.02
N ILE A 225 -31.58 -20.85 18.33
CA ILE A 225 -30.98 -19.71 17.65
C ILE A 225 -31.61 -18.44 18.21
N SER A 226 -30.88 -17.76 19.09
CA SER A 226 -31.30 -16.47 19.65
C SER A 226 -30.74 -15.33 18.80
N LEU A 227 -31.62 -14.47 18.29
CA LEU A 227 -31.24 -13.26 17.55
C LEU A 227 -30.97 -12.15 18.57
N VAL A 228 -29.71 -11.75 18.68
CA VAL A 228 -29.23 -10.77 19.66
C VAL A 228 -29.27 -9.36 19.08
N GLU A 229 -28.81 -9.21 17.83
CA GLU A 229 -28.81 -7.94 17.11
C GLU A 229 -29.36 -8.16 15.70
N VAL A 230 -30.21 -7.23 15.26
CA VAL A 230 -30.76 -7.17 13.90
C VAL A 230 -30.72 -5.71 13.47
N GLU A 231 -30.00 -5.41 12.40
CA GLU A 231 -29.77 -4.05 11.92
C GLU A 231 -29.57 -3.99 10.40
N LYS A 232 -29.64 -2.81 9.82
CA LYS A 232 -29.24 -2.58 8.43
C LYS A 232 -27.73 -2.50 8.33
N PRO A 233 -27.11 -3.20 7.35
CA PRO A 233 -25.67 -3.16 7.18
C PRO A 233 -25.20 -1.81 6.63
N ASP A 234 -23.99 -1.43 6.99
CA ASP A 234 -23.35 -0.23 6.46
C ASP A 234 -22.87 -0.48 5.02
N ILE A 235 -23.59 0.08 4.06
CA ILE A 235 -23.31 -0.07 2.62
C ILE A 235 -21.89 0.42 2.27
N SER A 236 -21.32 1.36 3.04
CA SER A 236 -19.95 1.84 2.80
C SER A 236 -18.88 0.77 3.05
N LEU A 237 -19.19 -0.25 3.86
CA LEU A 237 -18.27 -1.35 4.20
C LEU A 237 -18.42 -2.55 3.25
N LYS A 238 -19.44 -2.59 2.39
CA LYS A 238 -19.75 -3.72 1.52
C LYS A 238 -18.53 -4.25 0.75
N GLU A 239 -17.77 -3.38 0.08
CA GLU A 239 -16.59 -3.80 -0.70
C GLU A 239 -15.51 -4.48 0.17
N ALA A 240 -15.28 -3.97 1.38
CA ALA A 240 -14.29 -4.53 2.30
C ALA A 240 -14.77 -5.84 2.96
N GLU A 241 -16.08 -5.99 3.19
CA GLU A 241 -16.65 -7.18 3.80
C GLU A 241 -16.73 -8.37 2.86
N LEU A 242 -16.99 -8.11 1.56
CA LEU A 242 -17.11 -9.10 0.49
C LEU A 242 -15.76 -9.60 -0.06
N LEU A 243 -14.65 -9.21 0.57
CA LEU A 243 -13.33 -9.74 0.31
C LEU A 243 -12.80 -10.46 1.57
N PRO A 244 -11.90 -11.45 1.41
CA PRO A 244 -11.14 -11.98 2.53
C PRO A 244 -10.45 -10.86 3.33
N PRO A 245 -9.93 -11.12 4.53
CA PRO A 245 -9.02 -10.18 5.19
C PRO A 245 -7.71 -10.03 4.43
N ARG A 246 -7.11 -8.83 4.48
CA ARG A 246 -5.87 -8.51 3.76
C ARG A 246 -4.72 -9.43 4.18
N GLY A 247 -3.87 -9.78 3.21
CA GLY A 247 -2.72 -10.65 3.42
C GLY A 247 -3.02 -12.14 3.57
N ILE A 248 -4.28 -12.59 3.51
CA ILE A 248 -4.64 -14.01 3.51
C ILE A 248 -4.67 -14.56 2.09
N TYR A 249 -3.85 -15.59 1.83
CA TYR A 249 -3.82 -16.30 0.55
C TYR A 249 -4.98 -17.30 0.42
N CYS A 250 -5.69 -17.23 -0.70
CA CYS A 250 -6.78 -18.13 -1.03
C CYS A 250 -6.34 -19.23 -2.00
N GLU A 251 -6.42 -20.49 -1.59
CA GLU A 251 -6.12 -21.63 -2.44
C GLU A 251 -7.24 -21.85 -3.49
N GLY A 252 -6.85 -22.26 -4.70
CA GLY A 252 -7.78 -22.54 -5.81
C GLY A 252 -8.09 -21.36 -6.73
N PHE A 253 -7.58 -20.15 -6.45
CA PHE A 253 -7.82 -19.00 -7.32
C PHE A 253 -6.97 -19.05 -8.60
N PRO A 254 -7.52 -18.66 -9.77
CA PRO A 254 -6.77 -18.63 -11.01
C PRO A 254 -5.65 -17.58 -10.95
N LYS A 255 -4.48 -17.95 -11.46
CA LYS A 255 -3.35 -17.03 -11.63
C LYS A 255 -3.72 -15.96 -12.67
N GLN A 256 -3.34 -14.73 -12.37
CA GLN A 256 -3.54 -13.54 -13.19
C GLN A 256 -2.17 -12.94 -13.53
N THR A 257 -2.07 -12.37 -14.72
CA THR A 257 -0.90 -11.58 -15.11
C THR A 257 -0.96 -10.22 -14.44
N LEU A 258 0.16 -9.76 -13.88
CA LEU A 258 0.25 -8.43 -13.31
C LEU A 258 0.08 -7.36 -14.40
N PRO A 259 -0.51 -6.20 -14.08
CA PRO A 259 -0.50 -5.05 -14.99
C PRO A 259 0.93 -4.65 -15.36
N THR A 260 1.19 -4.43 -16.64
CA THR A 260 2.49 -3.97 -17.15
C THR A 260 2.53 -2.43 -17.14
N ALA A 261 3.30 -1.82 -16.24
CA ALA A 261 3.27 -0.37 -16.07
C ALA A 261 4.59 0.24 -15.59
N PHE A 262 5.67 -0.01 -16.33
CA PHE A 262 6.91 0.75 -16.14
C PHE A 262 7.35 1.31 -17.48
N SER A 263 7.69 2.60 -17.51
CA SER A 263 8.36 3.21 -18.65
C SER A 263 9.77 2.64 -18.81
N SER A 264 10.35 2.86 -19.99
CA SER A 264 11.77 2.57 -20.22
C SER A 264 12.71 3.45 -19.39
N HIS A 265 12.21 4.61 -18.92
CA HIS A 265 12.93 5.50 -18.00
C HIS A 265 11.98 6.07 -16.96
N PHE A 266 12.34 5.92 -15.68
CA PHE A 266 11.61 6.56 -14.59
C PHE A 266 12.54 6.82 -13.41
N SER A 267 12.10 7.74 -12.56
CA SER A 267 12.57 7.86 -11.18
C SER A 267 11.40 7.59 -10.25
N ALA A 268 11.61 6.83 -9.19
CA ALA A 268 10.60 6.60 -8.16
C ALA A 268 11.24 6.65 -6.76
N SER A 269 10.45 7.08 -5.79
CA SER A 269 10.76 7.00 -4.37
C SER A 269 9.68 6.21 -3.64
N TYR A 270 10.09 5.32 -2.75
CA TYR A 270 9.21 4.48 -1.94
C TYR A 270 9.53 4.68 -0.46
N ASN A 271 8.50 4.81 0.35
CA ASN A 271 8.61 4.71 1.80
C ASN A 271 8.70 3.23 2.17
N TYR A 272 9.88 2.80 2.62
CA TYR A 272 10.11 1.50 3.22
C TYR A 272 9.73 1.52 4.69
N ILE A 273 8.79 0.66 5.09
CA ILE A 273 8.26 0.54 6.43
C ILE A 273 8.48 -0.89 6.91
N ASP A 274 9.16 -1.07 8.05
CA ASP A 274 9.36 -2.36 8.70
C ASP A 274 8.77 -2.31 10.12
N GLU A 275 7.59 -2.90 10.30
CA GLU A 275 6.89 -2.93 11.61
C GLU A 275 7.61 -3.82 12.64
N VAL A 276 8.54 -4.68 12.21
CA VAL A 276 9.33 -5.50 13.13
C VAL A 276 10.42 -4.67 13.78
N LYS A 277 11.08 -3.83 12.97
CA LYS A 277 12.21 -3.01 13.39
C LYS A 277 11.84 -1.58 13.76
N GLU A 278 10.57 -1.20 13.55
CA GLU A 278 10.06 0.18 13.72
C GLU A 278 10.84 1.20 12.87
N ILE A 279 11.16 0.81 11.63
CA ILE A 279 11.94 1.62 10.69
C ILE A 279 11.00 2.21 9.64
N SER A 280 11.23 3.48 9.31
CA SER A 280 10.67 4.16 8.13
C SER A 280 11.79 4.91 7.41
N GLU A 281 12.04 4.60 6.14
CA GLU A 281 13.11 5.20 5.33
C GLU A 281 12.67 5.37 3.87
N ILE A 282 13.22 6.37 3.17
CA ILE A 282 12.95 6.58 1.75
C ILE A 282 13.97 5.79 0.92
N VAL A 283 13.46 5.04 -0.05
CA VAL A 283 14.25 4.30 -1.04
C VAL A 283 13.99 4.90 -2.41
N GLY A 284 15.02 5.50 -3.00
CA GLY A 284 15.03 6.01 -4.36
C GLY A 284 15.50 4.98 -5.37
N VAL A 285 14.90 5.00 -6.56
CA VAL A 285 15.35 4.26 -7.73
C VAL A 285 15.28 5.13 -8.97
N VAL A 286 16.33 5.10 -9.78
CA VAL A 286 16.35 5.71 -11.11
C VAL A 286 16.72 4.63 -12.11
N TYR A 287 15.87 4.43 -13.11
CA TYR A 287 16.01 3.38 -14.11
C TYR A 287 16.13 4.00 -15.50
N ASP A 288 17.18 3.66 -16.24
CA ASP A 288 17.42 4.12 -17.61
C ASP A 288 17.76 2.91 -18.50
N LYS A 289 16.76 2.42 -19.24
CA LYS A 289 16.94 1.26 -20.10
C LYS A 289 17.80 1.55 -21.34
N THR A 290 17.78 2.77 -21.85
CA THR A 290 18.49 3.12 -23.09
C THR A 290 20.00 3.10 -22.87
N ASN A 291 20.44 3.69 -21.75
CA ASN A 291 21.85 3.75 -21.37
C ASN A 291 22.29 2.52 -20.54
N ASN A 292 21.35 1.63 -20.18
CA ASN A 292 21.55 0.48 -19.30
C ASN A 292 22.14 0.89 -17.94
N LEU A 293 21.56 1.94 -17.34
CA LEU A 293 21.94 2.46 -16.04
C LEU A 293 20.81 2.25 -15.03
N VAL A 294 21.18 1.93 -13.80
CA VAL A 294 20.27 1.89 -12.64
C VAL A 294 20.95 2.56 -11.46
N SER A 295 20.21 3.35 -10.70
CA SER A 295 20.67 3.93 -9.45
C SER A 295 19.70 3.60 -8.32
N PHE A 296 20.23 3.29 -7.15
CA PHE A 296 19.51 3.09 -5.91
C PHE A 296 20.03 4.05 -4.84
N GLU A 297 19.11 4.69 -4.12
CA GLU A 297 19.42 5.62 -3.04
C GLU A 297 18.68 5.17 -1.78
N SER A 298 19.40 4.93 -0.69
CA SER A 298 18.78 4.49 0.57
C SER A 298 19.75 4.55 1.75
N ASP A 299 19.23 4.53 2.97
CA ASP A 299 19.98 4.09 4.15
C ASP A 299 20.06 2.55 4.18
N PHE A 300 21.13 2.01 3.60
CA PHE A 300 21.34 0.58 3.47
C PHE A 300 21.64 -0.12 4.79
N ALA A 301 21.91 0.62 5.88
CA ALA A 301 22.00 0.04 7.22
C ALA A 301 20.60 -0.37 7.74
N LYS A 302 19.57 0.37 7.33
CA LYS A 302 18.18 0.19 7.76
C LYS A 302 17.33 -0.63 6.78
N THR A 303 17.67 -0.58 5.48
CA THR A 303 16.88 -1.12 4.36
C THR A 303 17.49 -2.38 3.74
N VAL A 304 18.02 -3.27 4.58
CA VAL A 304 18.84 -4.42 4.16
C VAL A 304 18.12 -5.43 3.25
N ASP A 305 16.79 -5.44 3.24
CA ASP A 305 15.96 -6.46 2.61
C ASP A 305 14.95 -5.91 1.59
N VAL A 306 15.24 -4.78 0.96
CA VAL A 306 14.42 -4.25 -0.15
C VAL A 306 14.56 -5.15 -1.39
N PRO A 307 13.49 -5.83 -1.86
CA PRO A 307 13.67 -6.93 -2.81
C PRO A 307 14.06 -6.54 -4.23
N PHE A 308 13.82 -5.29 -4.63
CA PHE A 308 14.19 -4.79 -5.97
C PHE A 308 15.61 -4.20 -6.02
N ILE A 309 16.33 -4.19 -4.89
CA ILE A 309 17.77 -3.85 -4.85
C ILE A 309 18.58 -5.14 -4.88
N GLY A 310 18.26 -6.12 -4.03
CA GLY A 310 19.01 -7.36 -3.88
C GLY A 310 19.97 -7.32 -2.69
N SER A 311 21.07 -8.09 -2.74
CA SER A 311 21.99 -8.20 -1.62
C SER A 311 23.38 -7.61 -1.90
N PHE A 312 23.94 -7.02 -0.85
CA PHE A 312 25.20 -6.27 -0.85
C PHE A 312 26.10 -6.72 0.32
N ALA A 313 27.39 -6.47 0.21
CA ALA A 313 28.37 -6.85 1.23
C ALA A 313 28.15 -6.11 2.56
N ASP A 314 28.41 -6.78 3.69
CA ASP A 314 28.21 -6.22 5.04
C ASP A 314 29.02 -4.94 5.31
N SER A 315 30.16 -4.79 4.65
CA SER A 315 30.98 -3.57 4.70
C SER A 315 30.31 -2.35 4.06
N VAL A 316 29.40 -2.55 3.09
CA VAL A 316 28.62 -1.49 2.44
C VAL A 316 27.42 -1.13 3.32
N LYS A 317 26.75 -2.13 3.93
CA LYS A 317 25.57 -1.90 4.80
C LYS A 317 25.87 -0.95 5.95
N SER A 318 27.04 -1.07 6.54
CA SER A 318 27.43 -0.31 7.73
C SER A 318 27.73 1.17 7.47
N GLN A 319 27.67 1.63 6.22
CA GLN A 319 28.03 3.00 5.82
C GLN A 319 26.85 3.99 5.83
N GLY A 320 25.63 3.53 6.13
CA GLY A 320 24.44 4.37 6.25
C GLY A 320 23.81 4.72 4.89
N LYS A 321 23.56 6.02 4.65
CA LYS A 321 22.97 6.56 3.42
C LYS A 321 23.96 6.54 2.25
N LEU A 322 23.60 5.79 1.21
CA LEU A 322 24.44 5.62 0.02
C LEU A 322 23.63 5.80 -1.26
N THR A 323 24.36 6.07 -2.32
CA THR A 323 23.90 5.94 -3.70
C THR A 323 24.73 4.86 -4.38
N ILE A 324 24.05 3.85 -4.94
CA ILE A 324 24.67 2.78 -5.73
C ILE A 324 24.26 2.99 -7.18
N ILE A 325 25.22 3.05 -8.10
CA ILE A 325 24.98 3.23 -9.53
C ILE A 325 25.59 2.05 -10.29
N HIS A 326 24.79 1.39 -11.12
CA HIS A 326 25.23 0.34 -12.03
C HIS A 326 25.32 0.88 -13.46
N ASP A 327 26.50 0.79 -14.06
CA ASP A 327 26.70 0.95 -15.50
C ASP A 327 26.88 -0.43 -16.15
N LEU A 328 25.80 -1.01 -16.65
CA LEU A 328 25.85 -2.34 -17.25
C LEU A 328 26.46 -2.34 -18.65
N THR A 329 26.63 -1.20 -19.31
CA THR A 329 27.33 -1.16 -20.61
C THR A 329 28.82 -1.40 -20.41
N TYR A 330 29.38 -0.87 -19.32
CA TYR A 330 30.81 -0.97 -19.01
C TYR A 330 31.13 -1.95 -17.88
N GLY A 331 30.12 -2.44 -17.14
CA GLY A 331 30.26 -3.48 -16.11
C GLY A 331 30.74 -2.98 -14.75
N PHE A 332 30.50 -1.71 -14.42
CA PHE A 332 30.93 -1.06 -13.18
C PHE A 332 29.80 -0.75 -12.22
N GLU A 333 30.11 -0.85 -10.94
CA GLU A 333 29.30 -0.42 -9.81
C GLU A 333 30.04 0.71 -9.08
N TYR A 334 29.35 1.83 -8.89
CA TYR A 334 29.83 2.99 -8.15
C TYR A 334 29.05 3.09 -6.84
N ILE A 335 29.77 3.18 -5.72
CA ILE A 335 29.19 3.33 -4.38
C ILE A 335 29.62 4.69 -3.82
N LEU A 336 28.65 5.56 -3.62
CA LEU A 336 28.84 6.92 -3.12
C LEU A 336 28.15 7.09 -1.77
N ARG A 337 28.72 7.92 -0.90
CA ARG A 337 28.07 8.38 0.33
C ARG A 337 27.38 9.71 0.06
N GLU A 338 26.07 9.75 0.27
CA GLU A 338 25.21 10.87 -0.10
C GLU A 338 25.57 12.17 0.66
N GLU A 339 25.77 12.10 1.98
CA GLU A 339 26.00 13.30 2.81
C GLU A 339 27.24 14.14 2.43
N LYS A 340 28.20 13.54 1.73
CA LYS A 340 29.47 14.20 1.38
C LYS A 340 29.78 14.14 -0.12
N ASP A 341 28.88 13.56 -0.93
CA ASP A 341 29.16 13.15 -2.30
C ASP A 341 30.52 12.45 -2.45
N THR A 342 30.94 11.66 -1.45
CA THR A 342 32.26 11.02 -1.46
C THR A 342 32.17 9.63 -2.06
N CYS A 343 33.06 9.32 -3.00
CA CYS A 343 33.22 7.95 -3.46
C CYS A 343 33.73 7.06 -2.33
N LEU A 344 33.02 5.97 -2.08
CA LEU A 344 33.50 4.92 -1.17
C LEU A 344 34.25 3.85 -1.94
N LYS A 345 33.68 3.43 -3.08
CA LYS A 345 34.23 2.31 -3.84
C LYS A 345 33.74 2.32 -5.29
N VAL A 346 34.62 1.89 -6.19
CA VAL A 346 34.27 1.43 -7.54
C VAL A 346 34.59 -0.06 -7.61
N GLN A 347 33.65 -0.87 -8.10
CA GLN A 347 33.83 -2.32 -8.22
C GLN A 347 33.12 -2.90 -9.44
N ALA A 348 33.32 -4.20 -9.69
CA ALA A 348 32.58 -4.95 -10.69
C ALA A 348 31.18 -5.30 -10.19
N ILE A 349 30.16 -5.20 -11.07
CA ILE A 349 28.76 -5.53 -10.76
C ILE A 349 28.65 -7.02 -10.40
N THR A 350 27.94 -7.35 -9.33
CA THR A 350 27.67 -8.75 -8.93
C THR A 350 26.31 -9.24 -9.41
N GLU A 351 26.13 -10.56 -9.48
CA GLU A 351 24.85 -11.19 -9.86
C GLU A 351 23.79 -11.17 -8.73
N THR A 352 24.14 -10.65 -7.56
CA THR A 352 23.30 -10.65 -6.36
C THR A 352 22.24 -9.55 -6.34
N PHE A 353 22.34 -8.57 -7.25
CA PHE A 353 21.38 -7.48 -7.35
C PHE A 353 20.13 -7.87 -8.14
N ALA A 354 19.00 -7.31 -7.73
CA ALA A 354 17.70 -7.69 -8.27
C ALA A 354 17.44 -7.13 -9.69
N ASP A 355 18.14 -6.07 -10.10
CA ASP A 355 18.13 -5.52 -11.47
C ASP A 355 18.94 -6.36 -12.47
N ILE A 356 19.76 -7.30 -11.98
CA ILE A 356 20.64 -8.11 -12.81
C ILE A 356 20.03 -9.48 -13.14
N LYS A 357 20.21 -9.92 -14.40
CA LYS A 357 20.02 -11.31 -14.82
C LYS A 357 21.27 -11.84 -15.50
N THR A 358 21.57 -13.13 -15.26
CA THR A 358 22.69 -13.82 -15.90
C THR A 358 22.20 -14.59 -17.12
N VAL A 359 22.76 -14.30 -18.29
CA VAL A 359 22.51 -15.02 -19.55
C VAL A 359 23.85 -15.49 -20.10
N ASN A 360 24.04 -16.79 -20.29
CA ASN A 360 25.28 -17.37 -20.83
C ASN A 360 26.57 -16.87 -20.12
N LYS A 361 26.56 -16.79 -18.78
CA LYS A 361 27.68 -16.27 -17.94
C LYS A 361 28.00 -14.78 -18.14
N THR A 362 27.09 -14.01 -18.74
CA THR A 362 27.18 -12.55 -18.86
C THR A 362 26.01 -11.88 -18.17
N LEU A 363 26.24 -10.69 -17.62
CA LEU A 363 25.21 -9.93 -16.92
C LEU A 363 24.38 -9.09 -17.89
N SER A 364 23.12 -8.85 -17.54
CA SER A 364 22.20 -8.02 -18.32
C SER A 364 21.18 -7.35 -17.40
N LEU A 365 20.73 -6.16 -17.79
CA LEU A 365 19.72 -5.40 -17.06
C LEU A 365 18.35 -6.01 -17.32
N LYS A 366 17.67 -6.45 -16.26
CA LYS A 366 16.27 -6.87 -16.30
C LYS A 366 15.37 -5.71 -16.77
N ASN A 367 14.21 -6.03 -17.31
CA ASN A 367 13.18 -5.00 -17.46
C ASN A 367 12.71 -4.58 -16.06
N ALA A 368 12.10 -3.40 -15.94
CA ALA A 368 11.66 -2.91 -14.64
C ALA A 368 10.68 -3.86 -13.94
N GLN A 369 9.78 -4.49 -14.69
CA GLN A 369 8.83 -5.47 -14.15
C GLN A 369 9.53 -6.65 -13.45
N ASP A 370 10.51 -7.26 -14.10
CA ASP A 370 11.27 -8.37 -13.56
C ASP A 370 12.13 -7.93 -12.37
N MET A 371 12.67 -6.70 -12.40
CA MET A 371 13.41 -6.12 -11.27
C MET A 371 12.55 -6.05 -10.01
N PHE A 372 11.29 -5.62 -10.12
CA PHE A 372 10.38 -5.52 -8.96
C PHE A 372 9.77 -6.85 -8.54
N PHE A 373 9.46 -7.75 -9.47
CA PHE A 373 8.57 -8.89 -9.19
C PHE A 373 9.20 -10.27 -9.30
N SER A 374 10.36 -10.42 -9.98
CA SER A 374 10.93 -11.76 -10.25
C SER A 374 11.25 -12.55 -8.97
N THR A 375 11.53 -11.87 -7.87
CA THR A 375 11.78 -12.46 -6.54
C THR A 375 10.56 -13.13 -5.92
N PHE A 376 9.34 -12.83 -6.40
CA PHE A 376 8.08 -13.39 -5.87
C PHE A 376 7.50 -14.51 -6.76
N GLY A 377 8.11 -14.76 -7.92
CA GLY A 377 7.61 -15.69 -8.92
C GLY A 377 6.44 -15.15 -9.75
N ASN A 378 5.84 -16.00 -10.58
CA ASN A 378 4.90 -15.58 -11.62
C ASN A 378 3.43 -15.88 -11.29
N GLY A 379 3.13 -16.29 -10.05
CA GLY A 379 1.83 -16.81 -9.64
C GLY A 379 1.03 -15.87 -8.77
N PHE A 380 0.59 -14.74 -9.31
CA PHE A 380 -0.27 -13.80 -8.59
C PHE A 380 -1.73 -14.13 -8.81
N PHE A 381 -2.56 -13.93 -7.79
CA PHE A 381 -4.00 -13.98 -7.93
C PHE A 381 -4.57 -12.57 -7.71
N TYR A 382 -5.56 -12.20 -8.51
CA TYR A 382 -6.25 -10.94 -8.33
C TYR A 382 -7.21 -11.07 -7.15
N TYR A 383 -6.95 -10.27 -6.12
CA TYR A 383 -7.69 -10.27 -4.87
C TYR A 383 -8.97 -9.45 -4.96
N GLY A 384 -8.95 -8.33 -5.70
CA GLY A 384 -10.06 -7.39 -5.83
C GLY A 384 -9.60 -5.95 -5.64
N LYS A 385 -10.57 -5.04 -5.53
CA LYS A 385 -10.30 -3.63 -5.20
C LYS A 385 -10.27 -3.46 -3.69
N VAL A 386 -9.20 -2.84 -3.19
CA VAL A 386 -9.01 -2.55 -1.76
C VAL A 386 -8.81 -1.06 -1.56
N LEU A 387 -9.13 -0.57 -0.36
CA LEU A 387 -8.83 0.81 0.03
C LEU A 387 -7.39 0.90 0.55
N GLY A 388 -6.62 1.82 -0.02
CA GLY A 388 -5.31 2.22 0.49
C GLY A 388 -5.40 3.15 1.71
N VAL A 389 -4.25 3.54 2.27
CA VAL A 389 -4.15 4.37 3.48
C VAL A 389 -4.84 5.74 3.32
N ALA A 390 -4.86 6.29 2.10
CA ALA A 390 -5.53 7.55 1.77
C ALA A 390 -6.95 7.36 1.17
N ASN A 391 -7.62 6.23 1.46
CA ASN A 391 -8.94 5.87 0.92
C ASN A 391 -9.04 5.80 -0.62
N GLN A 392 -7.90 5.77 -1.31
CA GLN A 392 -7.85 5.51 -2.75
C GLN A 392 -8.13 4.03 -3.04
N LYS A 393 -8.89 3.76 -4.10
CA LYS A 393 -9.12 2.38 -4.56
C LYS A 393 -7.90 1.87 -5.31
N LEU A 394 -7.43 0.70 -4.93
CA LEU A 394 -6.26 0.02 -5.50
C LEU A 394 -6.65 -1.40 -5.92
N ASP A 395 -6.14 -1.86 -7.05
CA ASP A 395 -6.23 -3.25 -7.47
C ASP A 395 -5.18 -4.08 -6.72
N SER A 396 -5.62 -5.10 -5.98
CA SER A 396 -4.77 -5.96 -5.17
C SER A 396 -4.48 -7.29 -5.88
N PHE A 397 -3.20 -7.67 -5.87
CA PHE A 397 -2.72 -8.96 -6.37
C PHE A 397 -1.87 -9.61 -5.29
N LEU A 398 -2.19 -10.84 -4.92
CA LEU A 398 -1.49 -11.53 -3.82
C LEU A 398 -0.80 -12.80 -4.32
N THR A 399 0.29 -13.19 -3.69
CA THR A 399 1.01 -14.45 -3.94
C THR A 399 1.51 -15.04 -2.62
N LYS A 400 1.71 -16.36 -2.58
CA LYS A 400 2.28 -17.09 -1.44
C LYS A 400 3.75 -17.35 -1.68
N THR A 401 4.59 -16.97 -0.72
CA THR A 401 6.03 -17.24 -0.72
C THR A 401 6.39 -18.22 0.40
N GLN A 402 7.65 -18.63 0.50
CA GLN A 402 8.10 -19.53 1.58
C GLN A 402 8.01 -18.86 2.97
N THR A 403 8.22 -17.54 3.02
CA THR A 403 8.34 -16.76 4.25
C THR A 403 7.02 -16.09 4.67
N GLY A 404 6.03 -16.02 3.78
CA GLY A 404 4.75 -15.37 4.06
C GLY A 404 3.91 -15.18 2.80
N ASN A 405 3.11 -14.12 2.78
CA ASN A 405 2.33 -13.71 1.61
C ASN A 405 2.78 -12.32 1.14
N VAL A 406 2.74 -12.06 -0.16
CA VAL A 406 3.12 -10.77 -0.75
C VAL A 406 1.92 -10.21 -1.50
N GLU A 407 1.52 -8.98 -1.17
CA GLU A 407 0.46 -8.22 -1.83
C GLU A 407 1.06 -7.08 -2.63
N LEU A 408 0.69 -6.99 -3.91
CA LEU A 408 1.00 -5.89 -4.81
C LEU A 408 -0.27 -5.07 -5.01
N LEU A 409 -0.18 -3.77 -4.77
CA LEU A 409 -1.27 -2.84 -4.99
C LEU A 409 -0.96 -1.97 -6.19
N PHE A 410 -1.89 -1.89 -7.14
CA PHE A 410 -1.81 -1.05 -8.32
C PHE A 410 -2.90 0.02 -8.29
N THR A 411 -2.66 1.19 -8.87
CA THR A 411 -3.69 2.21 -9.02
C THR A 411 -4.79 1.72 -9.97
N VAL A 412 -6.06 1.88 -9.59
CA VAL A 412 -7.19 1.48 -10.47
C VAL A 412 -7.23 2.37 -11.72
N GLU A 413 -7.00 3.66 -11.53
CA GLU A 413 -6.87 4.60 -12.64
C GLU A 413 -5.46 4.49 -13.23
N THR A 414 -5.40 4.42 -14.56
CA THR A 414 -4.12 4.54 -15.27
C THR A 414 -3.60 5.94 -15.04
N TRP A 415 -2.40 6.03 -14.48
CA TRP A 415 -1.71 7.30 -14.45
C TRP A 415 -1.40 7.69 -15.91
N LYS A 416 -1.76 8.91 -16.31
CA LYS A 416 -1.49 9.45 -17.64
C LYS A 416 -0.37 10.47 -17.51
N GLU A 417 0.86 10.02 -17.69
CA GLU A 417 2.01 10.92 -17.84
C GLU A 417 2.57 10.75 -19.26
N GLU A 418 2.25 11.75 -20.10
CA GLU A 418 2.55 11.86 -21.55
C GLU A 418 2.22 10.60 -22.37
N ASP A 419 3.05 9.56 -22.30
CA ASP A 419 3.03 8.36 -23.17
C ASP A 419 2.76 7.03 -22.43
N VAL A 420 2.72 7.02 -21.09
CA VAL A 420 2.39 5.80 -20.32
C VAL A 420 0.96 5.91 -19.82
N SER A 421 0.12 4.97 -20.24
CA SER A 421 -1.23 4.77 -19.70
C SER A 421 -1.32 3.35 -19.15
N ALA A 422 -0.93 3.20 -17.89
CA ALA A 422 -1.00 1.91 -17.21
C ALA A 422 -1.18 2.08 -15.67
N PRO A 423 -1.73 1.07 -14.98
CA PRO A 423 -1.85 1.05 -13.52
C PRO A 423 -0.48 1.13 -12.84
N VAL A 424 -0.20 2.13 -12.01
CA VAL A 424 1.11 2.28 -11.36
C VAL A 424 1.21 1.35 -10.16
N LEU A 425 2.38 0.73 -9.95
CA LEU A 425 2.67 -0.01 -8.73
C LEU A 425 2.70 0.96 -7.54
N HIS A 426 1.65 0.93 -6.73
CA HIS A 426 1.51 1.79 -5.56
C HIS A 426 2.17 1.19 -4.32
N SER A 427 2.05 -0.12 -4.09
CA SER A 427 2.66 -0.73 -2.92
C SER A 427 3.06 -2.19 -3.11
N ILE A 428 4.10 -2.59 -2.40
CA ILE A 428 4.47 -3.99 -2.18
C ILE A 428 4.42 -4.24 -0.67
N ILE A 429 3.59 -5.17 -0.22
CA ILE A 429 3.37 -5.46 1.20
C ILE A 429 3.69 -6.93 1.47
N TYR A 430 4.55 -7.15 2.44
CA TYR A 430 4.98 -8.46 2.91
C TYR A 430 4.27 -8.77 4.22
N TYR A 431 3.42 -9.78 4.19
CA TYR A 431 2.75 -10.30 5.38
C TYR A 431 3.56 -11.46 5.95
N MET A 432 4.15 -11.24 7.12
CA MET A 432 4.92 -12.26 7.83
C MET A 432 4.00 -13.16 8.67
N LYS A 433 4.47 -14.37 8.98
CA LYS A 433 3.68 -15.39 9.70
C LYS A 433 3.29 -14.95 11.12
N ASP A 434 4.11 -14.12 11.76
CA ASP A 434 3.86 -13.56 13.10
C ASP A 434 2.79 -12.44 13.10
N GLY A 435 2.27 -12.06 11.94
CA GLY A 435 1.25 -11.02 11.80
C GLY A 435 1.79 -9.60 11.67
N LYS A 436 3.12 -9.43 11.69
CA LYS A 436 3.75 -8.15 11.34
C LYS A 436 3.89 -8.03 9.82
N SER A 437 4.07 -6.80 9.35
CA SER A 437 4.26 -6.53 7.93
C SER A 437 5.46 -5.66 7.62
N LYS A 438 5.92 -5.76 6.38
CA LYS A 438 6.84 -4.80 5.77
C LYS A 438 6.16 -4.23 4.55
N ALA A 439 6.38 -2.96 4.25
CA ALA A 439 5.76 -2.33 3.08
C ALA A 439 6.74 -1.42 2.36
N LEU A 440 6.65 -1.41 1.04
CA LEU A 440 7.19 -0.37 0.18
C LEU A 440 5.99 0.38 -0.37
N GLN A 441 5.79 1.62 0.04
CA GLN A 441 4.67 2.45 -0.40
C GLN A 441 5.20 3.56 -1.28
N LEU A 442 4.64 3.70 -2.48
CA LEU A 442 5.03 4.72 -3.43
C LEU A 442 4.82 6.11 -2.80
N ASN A 443 5.89 6.90 -2.83
CA ASN A 443 5.88 8.30 -2.41
C ASN A 443 5.78 9.21 -3.65
N GLU A 444 6.67 9.00 -4.62
CA GLU A 444 6.68 9.74 -5.88
C GLU A 444 7.14 8.82 -7.00
N ILE A 445 6.55 8.95 -8.18
CA ILE A 445 7.08 8.40 -9.44
C ILE A 445 7.08 9.51 -10.47
N LYS A 446 8.01 9.45 -11.41
CA LYS A 446 8.09 10.37 -12.54
C LYS A 446 8.60 9.63 -13.76
N ASN A 447 7.86 9.74 -14.86
CA ASN A 447 8.30 9.27 -16.16
C ASN A 447 9.37 10.23 -16.70
N THR A 448 10.57 9.71 -16.93
CA THR A 448 11.72 10.49 -17.42
C THR A 448 12.08 10.16 -18.87
N THR A 449 11.20 9.45 -19.57
CA THR A 449 11.44 8.99 -20.95
C THR A 449 11.65 10.17 -21.91
N SER A 450 10.87 11.25 -21.78
CA SER A 450 11.00 12.45 -22.60
C SER A 450 12.15 13.37 -22.16
N SER A 451 12.56 13.31 -20.88
CA SER A 451 13.68 14.10 -20.35
C SER A 451 15.06 13.51 -20.63
N GLY A 452 15.15 12.20 -20.91
CA GLY A 452 16.41 11.52 -21.20
C GLY A 452 17.29 11.28 -19.97
N PHE A 453 18.60 11.13 -20.21
CA PHE A 453 19.62 10.88 -19.18
C PHE A 453 19.69 12.02 -18.14
N SER A 454 20.01 11.67 -16.89
CA SER A 454 20.17 12.63 -15.79
C SER A 454 21.54 12.49 -15.14
N SER A 455 22.45 13.44 -15.38
CA SER A 455 23.76 13.47 -14.72
C SER A 455 23.70 13.82 -13.24
N ARG A 456 22.52 14.15 -12.68
CA ARG A 456 22.35 14.28 -11.22
C ARG A 456 22.11 12.91 -10.59
N SER A 457 21.24 12.14 -11.21
CA SER A 457 20.85 10.80 -10.74
C SER A 457 21.98 9.78 -10.90
N PHE A 458 22.91 10.05 -11.80
CA PHE A 458 24.07 9.20 -12.08
C PHE A 458 25.39 9.96 -11.92
N ASP A 459 25.49 10.88 -10.96
CA ASP A 459 26.73 11.61 -10.74
C ASP A 459 27.79 10.69 -10.09
N VAL A 460 28.87 10.44 -10.83
CA VAL A 460 30.02 9.64 -10.38
C VAL A 460 31.30 10.45 -10.33
N ALA A 461 31.21 11.80 -10.36
CA ALA A 461 32.36 12.68 -10.43
C ALA A 461 33.36 12.44 -9.29
N SER A 462 32.88 12.18 -8.08
CA SER A 462 33.75 11.91 -6.92
C SER A 462 34.43 10.54 -6.95
N CYS A 463 33.91 9.60 -7.74
CA CYS A 463 34.54 8.30 -7.99
C CYS A 463 35.51 8.32 -9.17
N SER A 464 35.57 9.45 -9.86
CA SER A 464 36.32 9.57 -11.10
C SER A 464 37.73 10.08 -10.85
N ASN A 465 38.70 9.49 -11.55
CA ASN A 465 40.05 10.02 -11.60
C ASN A 465 40.10 11.12 -12.68
N THR A 466 40.35 12.36 -12.26
CA THR A 466 40.61 13.49 -13.15
C THR A 466 41.97 14.09 -12.82
N ASN A 467 42.74 14.42 -13.85
CA ASN A 467 44.01 15.14 -13.76
C ASN A 467 43.88 16.51 -14.43
N ASP A 468 44.94 17.34 -14.39
CA ASP A 468 44.92 18.68 -15.01
C ASP A 468 44.67 18.65 -16.53
N GLU A 469 45.04 17.54 -17.19
CA GLU A 469 44.81 17.34 -18.62
C GLU A 469 43.38 16.86 -18.94
N SER A 470 42.56 16.57 -17.93
CA SER A 470 41.20 16.03 -18.08
C SER A 470 40.16 17.10 -18.38
N TYR A 471 40.50 18.39 -18.36
CA TYR A 471 39.55 19.49 -18.50
C TYR A 471 39.49 20.04 -19.92
N PHE A 472 38.28 20.13 -20.45
CA PHE A 472 37.99 20.53 -21.83
C PHE A 472 36.85 21.55 -21.89
N TYR A 473 36.69 22.17 -23.05
CA TYR A 473 35.54 23.03 -23.32
C TYR A 473 35.03 22.86 -24.75
N VAL A 474 33.76 23.21 -24.94
CA VAL A 474 33.09 23.37 -26.24
C VAL A 474 32.28 24.68 -26.24
N LYS A 475 31.93 25.22 -27.40
CA LYS A 475 31.07 26.42 -27.49
C LYS A 475 29.72 26.08 -28.11
N VAL A 476 28.63 26.46 -27.45
CA VAL A 476 27.27 26.41 -28.03
C VAL A 476 27.05 27.67 -28.84
N LYS A 477 26.74 27.48 -30.12
CA LYS A 477 26.66 28.53 -31.14
C LYS A 477 25.43 29.43 -30.95
N ASP A 478 25.63 30.74 -31.16
CA ASP A 478 24.58 31.75 -31.34
C ASP A 478 23.51 31.75 -30.22
N VAL A 479 23.95 31.57 -28.97
CA VAL A 479 23.06 31.49 -27.81
C VAL A 479 23.65 32.23 -26.63
N GLY A 480 22.82 32.98 -25.91
CA GLY A 480 23.22 33.65 -24.67
C GLY A 480 23.00 32.77 -23.44
N LEU A 481 23.83 32.95 -22.39
CA LEU A 481 23.74 32.18 -21.15
C LEU A 481 22.34 32.23 -20.51
N LYS A 482 21.70 33.42 -20.49
CA LYS A 482 20.33 33.59 -19.96
C LYS A 482 19.30 32.68 -20.66
N LYS A 483 19.46 32.45 -21.97
CA LYS A 483 18.57 31.55 -22.73
C LYS A 483 18.81 30.09 -22.35
N LEU A 484 20.08 29.70 -22.14
CA LEU A 484 20.43 28.37 -21.65
C LEU A 484 19.95 28.13 -20.21
N GLU A 485 20.05 29.13 -19.33
CA GLU A 485 19.50 29.09 -17.97
C GLU A 485 17.99 28.86 -17.99
N THR A 486 17.27 29.50 -18.92
CA THR A 486 15.82 29.31 -19.10
C THR A 486 15.46 27.90 -19.56
N ILE A 487 16.29 27.27 -20.40
CA ILE A 487 16.13 25.86 -20.82
C ILE A 487 16.43 24.91 -19.65
N GLY A 488 17.39 25.29 -18.81
CA GLY A 488 17.91 24.52 -17.69
C GLY A 488 19.31 24.00 -17.99
N LEU A 489 20.32 24.60 -17.34
CA LEU A 489 21.73 24.26 -17.54
C LEU A 489 22.04 22.77 -17.36
N LYS A 490 21.39 22.12 -16.38
CA LYS A 490 21.58 20.69 -16.13
C LYS A 490 21.12 19.81 -17.31
N LYS A 491 19.96 20.11 -17.90
CA LYS A 491 19.48 19.39 -19.09
C LYS A 491 20.43 19.54 -20.29
N ILE A 492 21.07 20.70 -20.39
CA ILE A 492 22.08 20.97 -21.42
C ILE A 492 23.34 20.14 -21.15
N SER A 493 23.79 20.07 -19.90
CA SER A 493 24.90 19.19 -19.48
C SER A 493 24.59 17.72 -19.76
N ASP A 494 23.37 17.26 -19.42
CA ASP A 494 22.93 15.87 -19.66
C ASP A 494 22.94 15.53 -21.15
N SER A 495 22.36 16.40 -21.97
CA SER A 495 22.34 16.25 -23.43
C SER A 495 23.77 16.29 -24.00
N LEU A 496 24.64 17.15 -23.47
CA LEU A 496 26.04 17.23 -23.88
C LEU A 496 26.80 15.93 -23.55
N SER A 497 26.67 15.40 -22.34
CA SER A 497 27.28 14.13 -21.93
C SER A 497 26.89 13.00 -22.87
N ILE A 498 25.60 12.88 -23.23
CA ILE A 498 25.11 11.85 -24.15
C ILE A 498 25.64 12.04 -25.56
N VAL A 499 25.62 13.27 -26.06
CA VAL A 499 26.10 13.59 -27.41
C VAL A 499 27.60 13.29 -27.54
N LEU A 500 28.41 13.69 -26.55
CA LEU A 500 29.85 13.38 -26.51
C LEU A 500 30.12 11.88 -26.35
N ALA A 501 29.41 11.21 -25.44
CA ALA A 501 29.49 9.76 -25.23
C ALA A 501 29.21 8.95 -26.49
N ASN A 502 28.17 9.33 -27.24
CA ASN A 502 27.81 8.69 -28.50
C ASN A 502 28.89 8.88 -29.58
N MET A 503 29.45 10.09 -29.69
CA MET A 503 30.54 10.37 -30.63
C MET A 503 31.80 9.54 -30.33
N THR A 504 32.11 9.29 -29.06
CA THR A 504 33.34 8.59 -28.67
C THR A 504 33.16 7.13 -28.33
N SER A 505 31.92 6.63 -28.35
CA SER A 505 31.57 5.29 -27.85
C SER A 505 32.03 5.08 -26.40
N SER A 506 31.83 6.08 -25.56
CA SER A 506 32.21 6.12 -24.14
C SER A 506 30.98 6.18 -23.23
N SER A 507 31.14 5.93 -21.93
CA SER A 507 30.04 6.09 -20.97
C SER A 507 29.71 7.58 -20.81
N PRO A 508 28.42 7.97 -20.78
CA PRO A 508 28.02 9.35 -20.43
C PRO A 508 28.49 9.75 -19.03
N LEU A 509 28.74 8.77 -18.14
CA LEU A 509 29.24 8.98 -16.79
C LEU A 509 30.69 9.51 -16.74
N ARG A 510 31.42 9.47 -17.87
CA ARG A 510 32.80 9.97 -17.96
C ARG A 510 32.91 11.45 -18.31
N PHE A 511 31.79 12.11 -18.60
CA PHE A 511 31.74 13.55 -18.85
C PHE A 511 31.12 14.21 -17.62
N VAL A 512 31.97 14.79 -16.77
CA VAL A 512 31.61 15.28 -15.43
C VAL A 512 31.97 16.76 -15.26
N ASN A 513 31.61 17.36 -14.12
CA ASN A 513 32.01 18.71 -13.72
C ASN A 513 31.68 19.82 -14.74
N HIS A 514 30.44 19.83 -15.23
CA HIS A 514 30.01 20.83 -16.21
C HIS A 514 29.92 22.24 -15.62
N PHE A 515 30.44 23.22 -16.35
CA PHE A 515 30.37 24.64 -15.99
C PHE A 515 30.16 25.52 -17.23
N PHE A 516 29.46 26.64 -17.08
CA PHE A 516 29.05 27.49 -18.20
C PHE A 516 29.64 28.89 -18.06
N LYS A 517 30.24 29.45 -19.12
CA LYS A 517 30.59 30.88 -19.19
C LYS A 517 30.13 31.52 -20.50
N PRO A 518 29.71 32.79 -20.49
CA PRO A 518 29.52 33.57 -21.71
C PRO A 518 30.85 33.68 -22.49
N ALA A 519 30.81 33.56 -23.81
CA ALA A 519 31.95 33.71 -24.70
C ALA A 519 31.50 34.44 -25.99
N ASP A 520 31.60 35.77 -26.00
CA ASP A 520 31.12 36.63 -27.08
C ASP A 520 29.63 36.43 -27.39
N SER A 521 29.28 35.95 -28.59
CA SER A 521 27.92 35.59 -29.02
C SER A 521 27.53 34.13 -28.70
N ASP A 522 28.45 33.36 -28.11
CA ASP A 522 28.32 31.95 -27.79
C ASP A 522 28.36 31.71 -26.26
N VAL A 523 28.13 30.47 -25.84
CA VAL A 523 28.39 30.03 -24.45
C VAL A 523 29.40 28.89 -24.46
N ALA A 524 30.50 29.08 -23.72
CA ALA A 524 31.47 28.02 -23.47
C ALA A 524 30.98 27.10 -22.34
N ILE A 525 30.95 25.79 -22.62
CA ILE A 525 30.69 24.73 -21.63
C ILE A 525 32.01 24.03 -21.35
N PHE A 526 32.47 24.15 -20.11
CA PHE A 526 33.62 23.43 -19.58
C PHE A 526 33.15 22.12 -18.96
N PHE A 527 33.95 21.07 -19.07
CA PHE A 527 33.68 19.76 -18.49
C PHE A 527 35.00 18.99 -18.32
N ALA A 528 34.97 17.93 -17.52
CA ALA A 528 36.09 17.01 -17.38
C ALA A 528 35.76 15.66 -18.04
N ILE A 529 36.77 15.06 -18.67
CA ILE A 529 36.74 13.68 -19.17
C ILE A 529 37.55 12.83 -18.21
N THR A 530 36.89 11.86 -17.58
CA THR A 530 37.51 11.05 -16.54
C THR A 530 38.45 10.01 -17.14
N ASP A 531 39.50 9.61 -16.42
CA ASP A 531 40.38 8.50 -16.80
C ASP A 531 39.65 7.16 -16.76
N LYS A 532 40.24 6.12 -17.37
CA LYS A 532 39.70 4.76 -17.28
C LYS A 532 39.71 4.27 -15.84
N ASN A 533 38.70 3.49 -15.48
CA ASN A 533 38.69 2.76 -14.23
C ASN A 533 39.78 1.68 -14.24
N ILE A 534 40.53 1.58 -13.14
CA ILE A 534 41.61 0.58 -12.96
C ILE A 534 41.03 -0.79 -12.60
N VAL A 535 39.80 -0.80 -12.11
CA VAL A 535 39.07 -2.00 -11.71
C VAL A 535 38.74 -2.86 -12.92
N ILE A 536 38.84 -4.18 -12.78
CA ILE A 536 38.39 -5.12 -13.82
C ILE A 536 36.85 -5.19 -13.78
N PRO A 537 36.14 -4.78 -14.85
CA PRO A 537 34.68 -4.79 -14.87
C PRO A 537 34.08 -6.19 -15.03
N SER A 538 32.79 -6.29 -14.71
CA SER A 538 31.99 -7.47 -15.01
C SER A 538 31.66 -7.58 -16.49
N LYS A 539 31.65 -8.81 -17.02
CA LYS A 539 31.25 -9.08 -18.41
C LYS A 539 29.73 -9.01 -18.55
N THR A 540 29.25 -8.08 -19.35
CA THR A 540 27.83 -7.91 -19.67
C THR A 540 27.54 -8.26 -21.13
N ILE A 541 26.28 -8.46 -21.49
CA ILE A 541 25.88 -8.75 -22.89
C ILE A 541 26.26 -7.60 -23.83
N LEU A 542 26.20 -6.36 -23.33
CA LEU A 542 26.49 -5.14 -24.09
C LEU A 542 27.88 -4.58 -23.77
N PHE A 543 28.77 -5.42 -23.22
CA PHE A 543 30.05 -5.00 -22.68
C PHE A 543 30.90 -4.24 -23.69
N LYS A 544 31.34 -3.04 -23.29
CA LYS A 544 32.32 -2.23 -24.02
C LYS A 544 33.50 -1.91 -23.11
N ASN A 545 34.70 -1.95 -23.66
CA ASN A 545 35.89 -1.47 -22.95
C ASN A 545 35.90 0.07 -22.92
N GLU A 546 36.35 0.64 -21.81
CA GLU A 546 36.58 2.09 -21.71
C GLU A 546 37.73 2.53 -22.63
N THR A 547 37.51 3.62 -23.37
CA THR A 547 38.49 4.27 -24.26
C THR A 547 39.40 5.23 -23.50
N SER A 548 40.62 5.50 -23.96
CA SER A 548 41.52 6.42 -23.24
C SER A 548 41.05 7.87 -23.41
N VAL A 549 41.43 8.77 -22.50
CA VAL A 549 41.11 10.21 -22.64
C VAL A 549 41.70 10.76 -23.94
N ALA A 550 42.90 10.33 -24.33
CA ALA A 550 43.53 10.70 -25.60
C ALA A 550 42.71 10.27 -26.83
N ASP A 551 42.16 9.05 -26.82
CA ASP A 551 41.30 8.56 -27.91
C ASP A 551 39.97 9.33 -27.97
N ILE A 552 39.36 9.59 -26.81
CA ILE A 552 38.13 10.38 -26.70
C ILE A 552 38.36 11.78 -27.27
N ARG A 553 39.45 12.44 -26.83
CA ARG A 553 39.86 13.75 -27.34
C ARG A 553 40.05 13.73 -28.86
N SER A 554 40.76 12.74 -29.40
CA SER A 554 41.01 12.63 -30.84
C SER A 554 39.71 12.46 -31.65
N ARG A 555 38.77 11.65 -31.16
CA ARG A 555 37.46 11.44 -31.79
C ARG A 555 36.56 12.68 -31.74
N ILE A 556 36.51 13.37 -30.61
CA ILE A 556 35.75 14.63 -30.49
C ILE A 556 36.34 15.66 -31.45
N ASN A 557 37.67 15.83 -31.42
CA ASN A 557 38.35 16.82 -32.26
C ASN A 557 38.12 16.56 -33.75
N SER A 558 38.34 15.32 -34.21
CA SER A 558 38.11 14.95 -35.62
C SER A 558 36.65 15.17 -36.06
N THR A 559 35.68 14.87 -35.19
CA THR A 559 34.25 15.10 -35.49
C THR A 559 33.93 16.58 -35.57
N MET A 560 34.33 17.37 -34.58
CA MET A 560 33.99 18.80 -34.47
C MET A 560 34.78 19.70 -35.42
N ILE A 561 35.92 19.27 -35.94
CA ILE A 561 36.62 19.96 -37.04
C ILE A 561 35.79 19.88 -38.33
N SER A 562 35.14 18.73 -38.58
CA SER A 562 34.47 18.47 -39.85
C SER A 562 33.06 19.07 -39.95
N GLN A 563 32.36 19.25 -38.83
CA GLN A 563 30.96 19.68 -38.82
C GLN A 563 30.52 20.24 -37.47
N GLU A 564 29.42 20.99 -37.49
CA GLU A 564 28.67 21.35 -36.29
C GLU A 564 27.98 20.11 -35.71
N VAL A 565 27.92 20.01 -34.38
CA VAL A 565 27.27 18.89 -33.71
C VAL A 565 25.90 19.32 -33.20
N PRO A 566 24.80 18.64 -33.60
CA PRO A 566 23.47 18.95 -33.10
C PRO A 566 23.33 18.57 -31.63
N LEU A 567 22.74 19.46 -30.84
CA LEU A 567 22.43 19.27 -29.43
C LEU A 567 20.92 19.49 -29.25
N THR A 568 20.17 18.43 -28.96
CA THR A 568 18.71 18.52 -28.81
C THR A 568 18.34 18.47 -27.33
N VAL A 569 17.58 19.45 -26.87
CA VAL A 569 17.09 19.54 -25.48
C VAL A 569 15.60 19.85 -25.50
N ASN A 570 14.74 18.92 -25.05
CA ASN A 570 13.28 19.08 -25.03
C ASN A 570 12.70 19.59 -26.38
N GLY A 571 13.18 19.05 -27.51
CA GLY A 571 12.75 19.45 -28.85
C GLY A 571 13.37 20.76 -29.39
N LEU A 572 14.10 21.52 -28.57
CA LEU A 572 14.90 22.66 -29.02
C LEU A 572 16.20 22.15 -29.65
N LYS A 573 16.47 22.63 -30.87
CA LYS A 573 17.72 22.34 -31.59
C LYS A 573 18.75 23.43 -31.31
N LEU A 574 19.78 23.07 -30.56
CA LEU A 574 21.01 23.83 -30.38
C LEU A 574 22.12 23.18 -31.23
N ALA A 575 23.24 23.88 -31.39
CA ALA A 575 24.41 23.34 -32.09
C ALA A 575 25.68 23.68 -31.33
N ILE A 576 26.58 22.69 -31.21
CA ILE A 576 27.95 22.91 -30.80
C ILE A 576 28.70 23.44 -32.02
N LYS A 577 29.35 24.59 -31.86
CA LYS A 577 30.07 25.29 -32.91
C LYS A 577 31.20 24.42 -33.45
N GLN A 578 31.35 24.40 -34.77
CA GLN A 578 32.47 23.75 -35.44
C GLN A 578 33.79 24.33 -34.93
N ASP A 579 34.81 23.48 -34.81
CA ASP A 579 36.16 23.85 -34.36
C ASP A 579 36.20 24.55 -32.98
N SER A 580 35.24 24.23 -32.10
CA SER A 580 35.14 24.84 -30.76
C SER A 580 35.67 24.00 -29.61
N PHE A 581 36.07 22.76 -29.89
CA PHE A 581 36.60 21.85 -28.87
C PHE A 581 38.04 22.22 -28.52
N GLY A 582 38.29 22.49 -27.23
CA GLY A 582 39.63 22.81 -26.74
C GLY A 582 39.92 22.15 -25.40
N GLN A 583 41.21 21.96 -25.12
CA GLN A 583 41.70 21.55 -23.81
C GLN A 583 42.01 22.80 -22.99
N LEU A 584 41.66 22.79 -21.71
CA LEU A 584 42.12 23.84 -20.80
C LEU A 584 43.62 23.65 -20.54
N PRO A 585 44.41 24.74 -20.54
CA PRO A 585 45.80 24.63 -20.12
C PRO A 585 45.83 24.15 -18.65
N PRO A 586 46.84 23.35 -18.25
CA PRO A 586 47.04 23.03 -16.84
C PRO A 586 47.07 24.34 -16.04
N VAL A 587 46.45 24.34 -14.87
CA VAL A 587 46.38 25.53 -14.02
C VAL A 587 47.80 25.84 -13.57
N ASP A 588 48.49 26.71 -14.31
CA ASP A 588 49.68 27.37 -13.79
C ASP A 588 49.28 28.02 -12.47
N VAL A 589 50.02 27.67 -11.42
CA VAL A 589 49.88 28.12 -10.04
C VAL A 589 49.25 29.51 -10.02
N LEU A 590 48.02 29.60 -9.50
CA LEU A 590 47.32 30.87 -9.28
C LEU A 590 48.34 31.93 -8.86
N PRO A 591 48.46 33.08 -9.55
CA PRO A 591 49.32 34.14 -9.06
C PRO A 591 48.92 34.37 -7.61
N LYS A 592 49.89 34.22 -6.69
CA LYS A 592 49.67 34.37 -5.25
C LYS A 592 48.70 35.54 -5.06
N PRO A 593 47.58 35.35 -4.35
CA PRO A 593 46.64 36.45 -4.15
C PRO A 593 47.47 37.63 -3.66
N ALA A 594 47.36 38.76 -4.36
CA ALA A 594 48.07 39.97 -3.97
C ALA A 594 47.77 40.17 -2.47
N PRO A 595 48.78 40.42 -1.63
CA PRO A 595 48.57 40.55 -0.20
C PRO A 595 47.43 41.55 0.01
N PHE A 596 46.41 41.12 0.76
CA PHE A 596 45.23 41.92 1.03
C PHE A 596 45.66 43.30 1.53
N GLN A 597 45.50 44.32 0.67
CA GLN A 597 45.68 45.71 1.05
C GLN A 597 44.41 46.15 1.78
N GLY A 598 44.23 45.65 3.00
CA GLY A 598 43.17 46.11 3.87
C GLY A 598 43.34 47.59 4.19
N TYR A 599 42.22 48.27 4.44
CA TYR A 599 42.22 49.60 5.01
C TYR A 599 43.05 49.61 6.30
N THR A 600 44.05 50.48 6.35
CA THR A 600 44.90 50.65 7.55
C THR A 600 44.03 51.00 8.75
N GLY A 601 44.44 50.63 9.97
CA GLY A 601 43.70 50.97 11.21
C GLY A 601 43.41 52.47 11.34
N SER A 602 44.21 53.32 10.70
CA SER A 602 43.99 54.76 10.56
C SER A 602 42.75 55.13 9.72
N ALA A 603 42.43 54.40 8.65
CA ALA A 603 41.20 54.62 7.88
C ALA A 603 39.95 54.23 8.67
N MET A 604 40.00 53.12 9.41
CA MET A 604 38.91 52.71 10.32
C MET A 604 38.71 53.73 11.47
N PHE A 605 39.79 54.28 12.01
CA PHE A 605 39.73 55.32 13.05
C PHE A 605 39.11 56.63 12.54
N ILE A 606 39.47 57.08 11.34
CA ILE A 606 38.87 58.27 10.72
C ILE A 606 37.36 58.04 10.48
N THR A 607 36.99 56.87 9.99
CA THR A 607 35.57 56.52 9.74
C THR A 607 34.76 56.50 11.04
N PHE A 608 35.36 56.02 12.14
CA PHE A 608 34.76 56.07 13.47
C PHE A 608 34.55 57.51 13.95
N ILE A 609 35.54 58.39 13.81
CA ILE A 609 35.43 59.81 14.18
C ILE A 609 34.31 60.50 13.38
N PHE A 610 34.26 60.29 12.07
CA PHE A 610 33.21 60.89 11.24
C PHE A 610 31.82 60.37 11.60
N SER A 611 31.68 59.07 11.88
CA SER A 611 30.41 58.49 12.31
C SER A 611 29.97 59.00 13.67
N PHE A 612 30.90 59.17 14.61
CA PHE A 612 30.64 59.74 15.92
C PHE A 612 30.24 61.22 15.82
N ALA A 613 30.97 62.02 15.05
CA ALA A 613 30.65 63.43 14.81
C ALA A 613 29.26 63.60 14.16
N PHE A 614 28.95 62.75 13.16
CA PHE A 614 27.64 62.74 12.51
C PHE A 614 26.52 62.37 13.48
N GLY A 615 26.74 61.36 14.34
CA GLY A 615 25.80 60.98 15.39
C GLY A 615 25.53 62.10 16.41
N VAL A 616 26.58 62.83 16.82
CA VAL A 616 26.45 63.99 17.72
C VAL A 616 25.65 65.12 17.05
N ILE A 617 25.92 65.42 15.78
CA ILE A 617 25.18 66.45 15.02
C ILE A 617 23.70 66.08 14.89
N LEU A 618 23.39 64.82 14.58
CA LEU A 618 22.00 64.34 14.52
C LEU A 618 21.30 64.43 15.89
N GLY A 619 22.01 64.08 16.97
CA GLY A 619 21.48 64.20 18.34
C GLY A 619 21.15 65.65 18.73
N ILE A 620 22.08 66.58 18.48
CA ILE A 620 21.86 68.02 18.73
C ILE A 620 20.72 68.54 17.86
N GLY A 621 20.69 68.18 16.57
CA GLY A 621 19.61 68.55 15.65
C GLY A 621 18.24 68.07 16.13
N GLY A 622 18.14 66.84 16.61
CA GLY A 622 16.91 66.28 17.19
C GLY A 622 16.44 67.03 18.44
N VAL A 623 17.36 67.40 19.35
CA VAL A 623 17.03 68.16 20.56
C VAL A 623 16.55 69.59 20.21
N VAL A 624 17.24 70.28 19.30
CA VAL A 624 16.85 71.63 18.84
C VAL A 624 15.49 71.59 18.15
N PHE A 625 15.24 70.58 17.32
CA PHE A 625 13.95 70.41 16.65
C PHE A 625 12.82 70.19 17.67
N LYS A 626 13.04 69.34 18.67
CA LYS A 626 12.07 69.09 19.75
C LYS A 626 11.80 70.35 20.59
N PHE A 627 12.84 71.11 20.95
CA PHE A 627 12.67 72.39 21.66
C PHE A 627 11.91 73.42 20.83
N LYS A 628 12.18 73.49 19.52
CA LYS A 628 11.47 74.40 18.60
C LYS A 628 10.01 73.99 18.43
N GLN A 629 9.73 72.69 18.35
CA GLN A 629 8.38 72.15 18.34
C GLN A 629 7.63 72.50 19.63
N GLN A 630 8.24 72.27 20.80
CA GLN A 630 7.64 72.60 22.11
C GLN A 630 7.34 74.11 22.24
N ARG A 631 8.25 74.97 21.75
CA ARG A 631 8.03 76.43 21.75
C ARG A 631 6.91 76.87 20.80
N LEU A 632 6.77 76.24 19.63
CA LEU A 632 5.68 76.50 18.69
C LEU A 632 4.32 76.02 19.24
N THR A 633 4.28 74.85 19.89
CA THR A 633 3.05 74.38 20.58
C THR A 633 2.69 75.25 21.77
N GLY A 634 3.66 75.80 22.51
CA GLY A 634 3.41 76.75 23.59
C GLY A 634 2.90 78.11 23.11
N LEU A 635 3.44 78.62 21.99
CA LEU A 635 2.94 79.83 21.32
C LEU A 635 1.54 79.65 20.75
N ALA A 636 1.22 78.47 20.21
CA ALA A 636 -0.14 78.17 19.73
C ALA A 636 -1.14 78.14 20.90
N TYR A 637 -0.74 77.64 22.08
CA TYR A 637 -1.59 77.61 23.27
C TYR A 637 -1.89 79.02 23.81
N GLN A 638 -0.93 79.95 23.74
CA GLN A 638 -1.10 81.36 24.16
C GLN A 638 -1.87 82.26 23.19
N ILE A 639 -2.19 81.79 21.98
CA ILE A 639 -3.03 82.51 21.02
C ILE A 639 -4.52 82.09 21.15
N PHE A 640 -4.78 80.97 21.83
CA PHE A 640 -6.12 80.44 22.09
C PHE A 640 -6.64 80.71 23.52
N GLU A 641 -5.83 81.34 24.39
CA GLU A 641 -6.27 82.16 25.54
C GLU A 641 -6.21 83.63 25.15
#